data_AF-A0A9E0IPS0-F1
#
_entry.id   AF-A0A9E0IPS0-F1
#
_cell.length_a   1.000
_cell.length_b   1.000
_cell.length_c   1.000
_cell.angle_alpha   90.00
_cell.angle_beta   90.00
_cell.angle_gamma   90.00
#
_symmetry.space_group_name_H-M   'P 1'
#
loop_
_entity.id
_entity.type
_entity.pdbx_description
1 polymer ?
#
loop_
_entity_poly.entity_id
_entity_poly.type
_entity_poly.pdbx_seq_one_letter_code
_entity_poly.pdbx_strand_id
1 'polypeptide(L)'
;VARDLVIDHKLDVVVGVVETHRRADTAALLLGLDLLPRRKVAYRDHTLEEFDLDAALARRPQLILIDELAHTNAPGSRHPKRWQDVEELLDAGIDVFTTVNVQHVDSLSDVVAQITRVSVRETVPDSILDEADAIELVDLSPEELLQRLREGKVYLPDQARRAAEHFFQRGNLLALRELALRRTAQRVDDDVREFRQEHGVTEAWPAGERILVAVGPAPSSARLIRAAARMAAGLHCPWVAAHVEAPTSRGLSERDREQLDTHLRDAAGLGASIARLTGVTVADAVLSYARRHNVTRIVVGKPTHPRLRDRVRGSLLDSLVRGSADIDVHVIGGDAPTPASARPAARAGAAEPGRSYLAGVAVVALATAVALGLRRLVDLPDPEMLFLLAVMVAATWFGRGPSLVAAALAVAAYDFFFVPPYLTFSVTDQRYFLTFAMMFATGLAISALAGRLRAQERFAVGREERTAALFALTQELSAAERAEEIAAAACRRAAEAFDAVAWVFAARPAAPELLACSQPQALLDARELGVVRWALDRGDAAGLGTDTLPGTPVLAVPLTVGSTRPGVLVLRPRAGRGPSVDGQHLLDLFARQVAGALARADLADRARASAVRAEAEELRSSLLSAVSHDLRTPLAAITGAGTTLRDAPDLPAASRDALLDDIVTEAARLERLVGNLLDMTRLESGTLVLRRDWVPVEELVGSALHRLEARLAGRAVTVALADPLELVLVDPVLLEQLLVNLLENADKHTPAGTAIELRSSQDDDYLELEVRDHGAGLAAGDEERVFEKFYRGANPASSGAGLGLAICRAIARAHGGELTARNHPGGGASFRLRLARTTPPPAAPDPPADLNGPT
;
A
#
# COMPACT_ATOMS: atom_id res chain seq x y z
N VAL A 1 16.64 -21.34 33.02
CA VAL A 1 17.12 -20.25 32.13
C VAL A 1 17.15 -18.91 32.86
N ALA A 2 16.05 -18.15 33.00
CA ALA A 2 16.11 -16.78 33.56
C ALA A 2 16.69 -16.70 34.99
N ARG A 3 16.35 -17.63 35.89
CA ARG A 3 16.97 -17.72 37.23
C ARG A 3 18.47 -17.97 37.16
N ASP A 4 18.90 -18.84 36.25
CA ASP A 4 20.32 -19.17 36.08
C ASP A 4 21.07 -17.95 35.52
N LEU A 5 20.46 -17.15 34.63
CA LEU A 5 21.03 -15.88 34.16
C LEU A 5 21.19 -14.84 35.28
N VAL A 6 20.23 -14.77 36.22
CA VAL A 6 20.33 -13.88 37.39
C VAL A 6 21.42 -14.36 38.35
N ILE A 7 21.46 -15.67 38.63
CA ILE A 7 22.35 -16.27 39.65
C ILE A 7 23.79 -16.38 39.14
N ASP A 8 23.99 -16.87 37.92
CA ASP A 8 25.31 -17.21 37.38
C ASP A 8 25.94 -16.07 36.59
N HIS A 9 25.12 -15.23 35.93
CA HIS A 9 25.60 -14.17 35.02
C HIS A 9 25.35 -12.74 35.53
N LYS A 10 24.67 -12.55 36.67
CA LYS A 10 24.35 -11.24 37.27
C LYS A 10 23.64 -10.26 36.32
N LEU A 11 22.82 -10.77 35.39
CA LEU A 11 21.99 -9.94 34.50
C LEU A 11 20.84 -9.29 35.27
N ASP A 12 20.52 -8.03 34.93
CA ASP A 12 19.32 -7.33 35.44
C ASP A 12 18.08 -7.83 34.71
N VAL A 13 17.42 -8.84 35.29
CA VAL A 13 16.24 -9.50 34.73
C VAL A 13 14.98 -9.07 35.48
N VAL A 14 13.98 -8.57 34.74
CA VAL A 14 12.67 -8.21 35.27
C VAL A 14 11.58 -9.06 34.64
N VAL A 15 10.62 -9.49 35.44
CA VAL A 15 9.40 -10.15 34.96
C VAL A 15 8.39 -9.06 34.63
N GLY A 16 8.11 -8.85 33.34
CA GLY A 16 7.09 -7.93 32.89
C GLY A 16 5.69 -8.52 33.07
N VAL A 17 5.45 -9.67 32.45
CA VAL A 17 4.19 -10.40 32.58
C VAL A 17 4.41 -11.90 32.39
N VAL A 18 3.86 -12.72 33.29
CA VAL A 18 3.84 -14.18 33.18
C VAL A 18 2.47 -14.70 33.60
N GLU A 19 1.82 -15.46 32.72
CA GLU A 19 0.47 -15.95 32.97
C GLU A 19 0.50 -17.28 33.72
N THR A 20 0.37 -17.19 35.04
CA THR A 20 0.38 -18.37 35.90
C THR A 20 -0.91 -19.19 35.76
N HIS A 21 -2.03 -18.62 35.31
CA HIS A 21 -3.34 -19.29 35.22
C HIS A 21 -3.73 -20.02 36.52
N ARG A 22 -3.34 -19.48 37.68
CA ARG A 22 -3.51 -20.07 39.03
C ARG A 22 -2.74 -21.38 39.28
N ARG A 23 -1.71 -21.68 38.48
CA ARG A 23 -0.85 -22.85 38.65
C ARG A 23 0.21 -22.58 39.72
N ALA A 24 0.13 -23.29 40.85
CA ALA A 24 1.02 -23.12 41.99
C ALA A 24 2.50 -23.38 41.64
N ASP A 25 2.77 -24.40 40.83
CA ASP A 25 4.13 -24.75 40.42
C ASP A 25 4.77 -23.65 39.56
N THR A 26 4.01 -23.06 38.63
CA THR A 26 4.48 -21.95 37.79
C THR A 26 4.68 -20.67 38.61
N ALA A 27 3.78 -20.38 39.55
CA ALA A 27 3.92 -19.23 40.44
C ALA A 27 5.18 -19.38 41.34
N ALA A 28 5.51 -20.60 41.78
CA ALA A 28 6.71 -20.85 42.57
C ALA A 28 8.01 -20.60 41.77
N LEU A 29 7.98 -20.66 40.44
CA LEU A 29 9.13 -20.31 39.57
C LEU A 29 9.41 -18.81 39.50
N LEU A 30 8.45 -17.96 39.88
CA LEU A 30 8.63 -16.50 39.92
C LEU A 30 9.28 -16.02 41.22
N LEU A 31 9.31 -16.84 42.27
CA LEU A 31 9.92 -16.49 43.56
C LEU A 31 11.40 -16.12 43.37
N GLY A 32 11.81 -14.96 43.87
CA GLY A 32 13.19 -14.47 43.79
C GLY A 32 13.55 -13.73 42.51
N LEU A 33 12.62 -13.53 41.57
CA LEU A 33 12.78 -12.60 40.44
C LEU A 33 12.14 -11.25 40.76
N ASP A 34 12.63 -10.16 40.15
CA ASP A 34 12.01 -8.84 40.26
C ASP A 34 10.75 -8.81 39.38
N LEU A 35 9.59 -8.41 39.93
CA LEU A 35 8.32 -8.40 39.21
C LEU A 35 7.82 -6.98 39.02
N LEU A 36 7.55 -6.61 37.78
CA LEU A 36 6.91 -5.34 37.47
C LEU A 36 5.44 -5.37 37.92
N PRO A 37 4.95 -4.34 38.63
CA PRO A 37 3.55 -4.27 39.01
C PRO A 37 2.66 -4.18 37.76
N ARG A 38 1.59 -4.99 37.71
CA ARG A 38 0.62 -4.99 36.61
C ARG A 38 -0.25 -3.73 36.66
N ARG A 39 -0.54 -3.15 35.50
CA ARG A 39 -1.45 -2.02 35.35
C ARG A 39 -2.90 -2.49 35.42
N LYS A 40 -3.70 -1.82 36.26
CA LYS A 40 -5.14 -2.11 36.39
C LYS A 40 -5.92 -1.26 35.40
N VAL A 41 -6.64 -1.89 34.48
CA VAL A 41 -7.45 -1.24 33.45
C VAL A 41 -8.93 -1.57 33.70
N ALA A 42 -9.76 -0.54 33.88
CA ALA A 42 -11.20 -0.72 34.02
C ALA A 42 -11.82 -1.00 32.64
N TYR A 43 -12.44 -2.15 32.47
CA TYR A 43 -13.10 -2.53 31.21
C TYR A 43 -14.46 -3.17 31.50
N ARG A 44 -15.53 -2.45 31.14
CA ARG A 44 -16.92 -2.79 31.53
C ARG A 44 -17.04 -2.88 33.07
N ASP A 45 -17.70 -3.92 33.60
CA ASP A 45 -17.87 -4.17 35.04
C ASP A 45 -16.70 -4.95 35.68
N HIS A 46 -15.57 -5.11 34.96
CA HIS A 46 -14.41 -5.87 35.43
C HIS A 46 -13.13 -5.02 35.40
N THR A 47 -12.21 -5.30 36.32
CA THR A 47 -10.84 -4.77 36.29
C THR A 47 -9.93 -5.81 35.67
N LEU A 48 -9.28 -5.46 34.55
CA LEU A 48 -8.26 -6.27 33.90
C LEU A 48 -6.88 -5.88 34.45
N GLU A 49 -6.00 -6.85 34.60
CA GLU A 49 -4.60 -6.64 34.96
C GLU A 49 -3.74 -6.86 33.72
N GLU A 50 -3.07 -5.81 33.23
CA GLU A 50 -2.31 -5.81 31.99
C GLU A 50 -0.84 -5.46 32.24
N PHE A 51 0.04 -5.83 31.31
CA PHE A 51 1.44 -5.41 31.32
C PHE A 51 1.58 -3.88 31.26
N ASP A 52 2.48 -3.33 32.08
CA ASP A 52 2.76 -1.89 32.12
C ASP A 52 4.02 -1.57 31.31
N LEU A 53 3.85 -1.31 30.01
CA LEU A 53 4.94 -0.97 29.11
C LEU A 53 5.68 0.31 29.55
N ASP A 54 4.96 1.33 29.99
CA ASP A 54 5.56 2.61 30.38
C ASP A 54 6.46 2.44 31.61
N ALA A 55 6.03 1.62 32.58
CA ALA A 55 6.85 1.27 33.74
C ALA A 55 8.08 0.44 33.36
N ALA A 56 7.95 -0.49 32.38
CA ALA A 56 9.07 -1.28 31.88
C ALA A 56 10.14 -0.40 31.19
N LEU A 57 9.70 0.51 30.32
CA LEU A 57 10.57 1.47 29.64
C LEU A 57 11.24 2.44 30.61
N ALA A 58 10.55 2.85 31.68
CA ALA A 58 11.15 3.68 32.73
C ALA A 58 12.19 2.92 33.57
N ARG A 59 11.97 1.62 33.81
CA ARG A 59 12.89 0.77 34.60
C ARG A 59 14.15 0.38 33.84
N ARG A 60 14.08 0.30 32.50
CA ARG A 60 15.19 -0.08 31.58
C ARG A 60 15.99 -1.30 32.06
N PRO A 61 15.36 -2.47 32.25
CA PRO A 61 16.11 -3.69 32.56
C PRO A 61 17.00 -4.10 31.37
N GLN A 62 17.98 -4.97 31.62
CA GLN A 62 18.75 -5.59 30.53
C GLN A 62 17.92 -6.63 29.80
N LEU A 63 17.19 -7.47 30.56
CA LEU A 63 16.31 -8.50 30.03
C LEU A 63 14.94 -8.41 30.69
N ILE A 64 13.87 -8.46 29.90
CA ILE A 64 12.50 -8.54 30.39
C ILE A 64 11.80 -9.82 29.91
N LEU A 65 11.08 -10.48 30.83
CA LEU A 65 10.29 -11.68 30.51
C LEU A 65 8.84 -11.29 30.23
N ILE A 66 8.33 -11.65 29.05
CA ILE A 66 6.98 -11.32 28.58
C ILE A 66 6.33 -12.58 28.02
N ASP A 67 5.32 -13.11 28.71
CA ASP A 67 4.59 -14.31 28.29
C ASP A 67 3.45 -13.96 27.31
N GLU A 68 3.05 -14.94 26.49
CA GLU A 68 1.92 -14.84 25.54
C GLU A 68 2.07 -13.70 24.50
N LEU A 69 3.07 -13.79 23.61
CA LEU A 69 3.36 -12.78 22.58
C LEU A 69 2.15 -12.38 21.70
N ALA A 70 1.25 -13.33 21.45
CA ALA A 70 0.06 -13.15 20.61
C ALA A 70 -1.08 -12.37 21.28
N HIS A 71 -0.98 -12.11 22.58
CA HIS A 71 -2.03 -11.55 23.40
C HIS A 71 -2.56 -10.21 22.87
N THR A 72 -3.87 -10.02 23.01
CA THR A 72 -4.55 -8.75 22.71
C THR A 72 -4.63 -7.90 23.98
N ASN A 73 -3.96 -6.75 23.96
CA ASN A 73 -3.90 -5.87 25.12
C ASN A 73 -5.27 -5.30 25.49
N ALA A 74 -5.45 -4.99 26.78
CA ALA A 74 -6.67 -4.37 27.27
C ALA A 74 -7.01 -3.04 26.54
N PRO A 75 -8.29 -2.76 26.21
CA PRO A 75 -8.69 -1.51 25.56
C PRO A 75 -8.27 -0.28 26.38
N GLY A 76 -7.59 0.68 25.72
CA GLY A 76 -6.98 1.84 26.38
C GLY A 76 -5.49 1.69 26.72
N SER A 77 -4.90 0.52 26.43
CA SER A 77 -3.44 0.33 26.40
C SER A 77 -2.82 1.05 25.20
N ARG A 78 -1.52 1.34 25.27
CA ARG A 78 -0.78 2.10 24.24
C ARG A 78 -0.84 1.42 22.88
N HIS A 79 -0.61 0.11 22.85
CA HIS A 79 -0.74 -0.71 21.64
C HIS A 79 -1.86 -1.74 21.77
N PRO A 80 -2.53 -2.10 20.67
CA PRO A 80 -3.55 -3.14 20.66
C PRO A 80 -3.01 -4.57 20.83
N LYS A 81 -1.72 -4.81 20.51
CA LYS A 81 -1.11 -6.14 20.56
C LYS A 81 0.19 -6.16 21.36
N ARG A 82 0.42 -7.23 22.12
CA ARG A 82 1.61 -7.37 22.96
C ARG A 82 2.92 -7.45 22.17
N TRP A 83 2.91 -8.03 20.96
CA TRP A 83 4.09 -8.02 20.09
C TRP A 83 4.54 -6.60 19.70
N GLN A 84 3.64 -5.62 19.67
CA GLN A 84 4.00 -4.21 19.43
C GLN A 84 4.65 -3.56 20.66
N ASP A 85 4.24 -3.98 21.87
CA ASP A 85 4.94 -3.57 23.09
C ASP A 85 6.36 -4.15 23.13
N VAL A 86 6.53 -5.38 22.63
CA VAL A 86 7.85 -6.02 22.51
C VAL A 86 8.72 -5.29 21.49
N GLU A 87 8.19 -4.90 20.32
CA GLU A 87 8.92 -4.06 19.35
C GLU A 87 9.42 -2.75 20.00
N GLU A 88 8.56 -2.04 20.75
CA GLU A 88 8.99 -0.80 21.41
C GLU A 88 10.07 -1.04 22.50
N LEU A 89 10.03 -2.17 23.20
CA LEU A 89 11.07 -2.54 24.16
C LEU A 89 12.40 -2.83 23.47
N LEU A 90 12.38 -3.55 22.35
CA LEU A 90 13.56 -3.82 21.54
C LEU A 90 14.16 -2.53 20.97
N ASP A 91 13.32 -1.61 20.47
CA ASP A 91 13.74 -0.28 20.00
C ASP A 91 14.39 0.57 21.11
N ALA A 92 14.00 0.35 22.37
CA ALA A 92 14.60 0.99 23.54
C ALA A 92 15.93 0.34 23.98
N GLY A 93 16.35 -0.74 23.32
CA GLY A 93 17.55 -1.53 23.61
C GLY A 93 17.41 -2.45 24.81
N ILE A 94 16.20 -2.96 25.07
CA ILE A 94 15.91 -3.93 26.15
C ILE A 94 15.74 -5.31 25.52
N ASP A 95 16.49 -6.31 25.98
CA ASP A 95 16.34 -7.68 25.49
C ASP A 95 15.03 -8.28 26.00
N VAL A 96 14.33 -9.05 25.18
CA VAL A 96 13.02 -9.64 25.52
C VAL A 96 13.04 -11.15 25.36
N PHE A 97 12.66 -11.87 26.42
CA PHE A 97 12.31 -13.29 26.32
C PHE A 97 10.80 -13.45 26.31
N THR A 98 10.29 -14.10 25.27
CA THR A 98 8.86 -14.26 25.06
C THR A 98 8.47 -15.67 24.64
N THR A 99 7.19 -16.00 24.80
CA THR A 99 6.63 -17.30 24.44
C THR A 99 5.53 -17.12 23.39
N VAL A 100 5.47 -18.06 22.46
CA VAL A 100 4.41 -18.12 21.45
C VAL A 100 4.12 -19.56 21.10
N ASN A 101 2.85 -19.88 20.88
CA ASN A 101 2.48 -21.18 20.34
C ASN A 101 2.36 -21.11 18.82
N VAL A 102 2.69 -22.22 18.13
CA VAL A 102 2.67 -22.29 16.66
C VAL A 102 1.32 -21.89 16.02
N GLN A 103 0.21 -22.06 16.75
CA GLN A 103 -1.12 -21.67 16.25
C GLN A 103 -1.32 -20.16 16.07
N HIS A 104 -0.49 -19.34 16.73
CA HIS A 104 -0.59 -17.89 16.66
C HIS A 104 0.30 -17.29 15.57
N VAL A 105 1.05 -18.10 14.83
CA VAL A 105 1.84 -17.61 13.69
C VAL A 105 0.88 -17.30 12.54
N ASP A 106 0.90 -16.06 12.03
CA ASP A 106 -0.09 -15.56 11.08
C ASP A 106 -0.16 -16.42 9.80
N SER A 107 0.99 -16.75 9.20
CA SER A 107 1.06 -17.63 8.02
C SER A 107 0.53 -19.05 8.21
N LEU A 108 0.47 -19.52 9.46
CA LEU A 108 0.02 -20.89 9.80
C LEU A 108 -1.42 -20.92 10.31
N SER A 109 -2.03 -19.76 10.58
CA SER A 109 -3.35 -19.65 11.20
C SER A 109 -4.44 -20.41 10.44
N ASP A 110 -4.49 -20.29 9.11
CA ASP A 110 -5.46 -20.99 8.24
C ASP A 110 -5.24 -22.51 8.24
N VAL A 111 -3.98 -22.95 8.20
CA VAL A 111 -3.62 -24.37 8.22
C VAL A 111 -4.00 -24.99 9.55
N VAL A 112 -3.71 -24.29 10.66
CA VAL A 112 -4.12 -24.71 12.00
C VAL A 112 -5.64 -24.72 12.15
N ALA A 113 -6.36 -23.75 11.59
CA ALA A 113 -7.81 -23.74 11.62
C ALA A 113 -8.42 -24.93 10.85
N GLN A 114 -7.82 -25.35 9.74
CA GLN A 114 -8.24 -26.55 9.00
C GLN A 114 -8.04 -27.85 9.81
N ILE A 115 -6.91 -27.95 10.52
CA ILE A 115 -6.58 -29.12 11.34
C ILE A 115 -7.46 -29.17 12.59
N THR A 116 -7.53 -28.08 13.34
CA THR A 116 -8.16 -28.03 14.67
C THR A 116 -9.65 -27.71 14.62
N ARG A 117 -10.15 -27.19 13.49
CA ARG A 117 -11.51 -26.64 13.30
C ARG A 117 -11.84 -25.45 14.21
N VAL A 118 -10.83 -24.86 14.84
CA VAL A 118 -10.96 -23.68 15.70
C VAL A 118 -10.25 -22.52 15.02
N SER A 119 -10.95 -21.39 14.88
CA SER A 119 -10.34 -20.16 14.35
C SER A 119 -9.53 -19.45 15.44
N VAL A 120 -8.26 -19.19 15.16
CA VAL A 120 -7.38 -18.42 16.03
C VAL A 120 -7.53 -16.95 15.68
N ARG A 121 -7.93 -16.11 16.64
CA ARG A 121 -8.14 -14.66 16.42
C ARG A 121 -6.93 -13.81 16.80
N GLU A 122 -6.02 -14.40 17.57
CA GLU A 122 -4.84 -13.75 18.08
C GLU A 122 -3.63 -14.28 17.33
N THR A 123 -3.05 -13.44 16.46
CA THR A 123 -1.91 -13.80 15.63
C THR A 123 -0.74 -12.83 15.83
N VAL A 124 0.45 -13.34 15.54
CA VAL A 124 1.74 -12.64 15.52
C VAL A 124 2.26 -12.68 14.08
N PRO A 125 2.64 -11.54 13.49
CA PRO A 125 3.25 -11.50 12.17
C PRO A 125 4.52 -12.36 12.10
N ASP A 126 4.73 -13.04 10.98
CA ASP A 126 5.93 -13.87 10.77
C ASP A 126 7.23 -13.08 10.90
N SER A 127 7.23 -11.78 10.55
CA SER A 127 8.41 -10.90 10.64
C SER A 127 8.99 -10.81 12.05
N ILE A 128 8.14 -10.77 13.08
CA ILE A 128 8.58 -10.73 14.49
C ILE A 128 9.38 -11.97 14.87
N LEU A 129 9.03 -13.12 14.29
CA LEU A 129 9.75 -14.38 14.52
C LEU A 129 11.00 -14.48 13.65
N ASP A 130 10.95 -13.93 12.44
CA ASP A 130 12.09 -13.89 11.53
C ASP A 130 13.21 -12.99 12.07
N GLU A 131 12.86 -11.92 12.81
CA GLU A 131 13.79 -10.99 13.47
C GLU A 131 14.36 -11.52 14.80
N ALA A 132 13.88 -12.65 15.32
CA ALA A 132 14.36 -13.20 16.59
C ALA A 132 15.80 -13.73 16.48
N ASP A 133 16.67 -13.32 17.40
CA ASP A 133 18.06 -13.81 17.51
C ASP A 133 18.15 -15.32 17.77
N ALA A 134 17.20 -15.85 18.54
CA ALA A 134 17.14 -17.27 18.87
C ALA A 134 15.69 -17.74 19.06
N ILE A 135 15.39 -18.94 18.54
CA ILE A 135 14.11 -19.63 18.75
C ILE A 135 14.40 -20.98 19.41
N GLU A 136 13.88 -21.17 20.63
CA GLU A 136 13.95 -22.45 21.33
C GLU A 136 12.60 -23.18 21.26
N LEU A 137 12.59 -24.35 20.62
CA LEU A 137 11.40 -25.18 20.53
C LEU A 137 11.22 -25.98 21.83
N VAL A 138 10.23 -25.59 22.63
CA VAL A 138 9.80 -26.33 23.82
C VAL A 138 8.79 -27.41 23.39
N ASP A 139 9.27 -28.63 23.12
CA ASP A 139 8.46 -29.75 22.62
C ASP A 139 8.14 -30.78 23.73
N LEU A 140 6.93 -31.34 23.67
CA LEU A 140 6.43 -32.42 24.52
C LEU A 140 5.74 -33.46 23.64
N SER A 141 5.86 -34.75 23.99
CA SER A 141 5.11 -35.76 23.24
C SER A 141 3.59 -35.54 23.39
N PRO A 142 2.77 -35.84 22.37
CA PRO A 142 1.32 -35.73 22.49
C PRO A 142 0.74 -36.52 23.68
N GLU A 143 1.30 -37.69 23.98
CA GLU A 143 0.88 -38.48 25.15
C GLU A 143 1.16 -37.76 26.48
N GLU A 144 2.33 -37.16 26.65
CA GLU A 144 2.69 -36.41 27.85
C GLU A 144 1.89 -35.12 28.00
N LEU A 145 1.62 -34.40 26.90
CA LEU A 145 0.80 -33.20 26.92
C LEU A 145 -0.64 -33.51 27.33
N LEU A 146 -1.20 -34.60 26.78
CA LEU A 146 -2.53 -35.10 27.17
C LEU A 146 -2.57 -35.53 28.63
N GLN A 147 -1.49 -36.15 29.13
CA GLN A 147 -1.37 -36.54 30.53
C GLN A 147 -1.33 -35.30 31.45
N ARG A 148 -0.53 -34.29 31.10
CA ARG A 148 -0.47 -33.02 31.85
C ARG A 148 -1.80 -32.26 31.84
N LEU A 149 -2.54 -32.33 30.74
CA LEU A 149 -3.89 -31.76 30.66
C LEU A 149 -4.86 -32.47 31.62
N ARG A 150 -4.81 -33.81 31.70
CA ARG A 150 -5.61 -34.60 32.67
C ARG A 150 -5.25 -34.32 34.12
N GLU A 151 -3.97 -34.04 34.38
CA GLU A 151 -3.46 -33.65 35.70
C GLU A 151 -3.78 -32.20 36.08
N GLY A 152 -4.44 -31.43 35.21
CA GLY A 152 -4.79 -30.03 35.46
C GLY A 152 -3.61 -29.06 35.40
N LYS A 153 -2.48 -29.47 34.82
CA LYS A 153 -1.25 -28.65 34.71
C LYS A 153 -1.26 -27.67 33.52
N VAL A 154 -2.24 -27.80 32.63
CA VAL A 154 -2.38 -26.99 31.40
C VAL A 154 -3.64 -26.11 31.41
N TYR A 155 -4.79 -26.62 31.89
CA TYR A 155 -6.05 -25.88 32.05
C TYR A 155 -6.77 -26.25 33.34
N LEU A 156 -7.62 -25.35 33.86
CA LEU A 156 -8.56 -25.64 34.95
C LEU A 156 -9.57 -26.74 34.53
N PRO A 157 -10.03 -27.60 35.46
CA PRO A 157 -10.76 -28.84 35.13
C PRO A 157 -12.01 -28.66 34.24
N ASP A 158 -12.76 -27.58 34.41
CA ASP A 158 -14.00 -27.32 33.66
C ASP A 158 -13.76 -26.85 32.22
N GLN A 159 -12.64 -26.16 31.96
CA GLN A 159 -12.23 -25.73 30.61
C GLN A 159 -11.46 -26.81 29.85
N ALA A 160 -10.74 -27.68 30.59
CA ALA A 160 -9.96 -28.79 30.02
C ALA A 160 -10.85 -29.79 29.24
N ARG A 161 -12.08 -30.03 29.68
CA ARG A 161 -12.98 -31.02 29.05
C ARG A 161 -13.46 -30.61 27.65
N ARG A 162 -13.79 -29.32 27.45
CA ARG A 162 -14.20 -28.78 26.13
C ARG A 162 -13.01 -28.60 25.18
N ALA A 163 -11.85 -28.20 25.69
CA ALA A 163 -10.64 -28.07 24.88
C ALA A 163 -10.09 -29.44 24.44
N ALA A 164 -10.24 -30.49 25.26
CA ALA A 164 -9.86 -31.87 24.94
C ALA A 164 -10.70 -32.51 23.83
N GLU A 165 -11.98 -32.15 23.72
CA GLU A 165 -12.91 -32.75 22.73
C GLU A 165 -12.64 -32.27 21.28
N HIS A 166 -11.97 -31.12 21.09
CA HIS A 166 -11.71 -30.55 19.76
C HIS A 166 -10.25 -30.23 19.48
N PHE A 167 -9.58 -29.45 20.34
CA PHE A 167 -8.24 -28.91 20.05
C PHE A 167 -7.14 -29.90 20.42
N PHE A 168 -7.17 -30.45 21.65
CA PHE A 168 -6.17 -31.40 22.14
C PHE A 168 -6.48 -32.86 21.75
N GLN A 169 -6.79 -33.11 20.49
CA GLN A 169 -6.86 -34.47 19.96
C GLN A 169 -5.47 -34.93 19.51
N ARG A 170 -5.13 -36.21 19.68
CA ARG A 170 -3.81 -36.76 19.32
C ARG A 170 -3.40 -36.43 17.88
N GLY A 171 -4.33 -36.53 16.92
CA GLY A 171 -4.08 -36.20 15.52
C GLY A 171 -3.73 -34.73 15.31
N ASN A 172 -4.46 -33.82 15.96
CA ASN A 172 -4.22 -32.38 15.88
C ASN A 172 -2.87 -32.02 16.50
N LEU A 173 -2.52 -32.62 17.64
CA LEU A 173 -1.23 -32.41 18.31
C LEU A 173 -0.05 -32.90 17.47
N LEU A 174 -0.19 -34.04 16.77
CA LEU A 174 0.85 -34.51 15.84
C LEU A 174 1.08 -33.53 14.68
N ALA A 175 0.00 -33.01 14.10
CA ALA A 175 0.08 -32.05 13.00
C ALA A 175 0.65 -30.69 13.46
N LEU A 176 0.24 -30.19 14.64
CA LEU A 176 0.80 -28.96 15.21
C LEU A 176 2.28 -29.13 15.55
N ARG A 177 2.69 -30.29 16.06
CA ARG A 177 4.10 -30.62 16.31
C ARG A 177 4.92 -30.65 15.02
N GLU A 178 4.39 -31.25 13.95
CA GLU A 178 5.03 -31.22 12.63
C GLU A 178 5.22 -29.78 12.13
N LEU A 179 4.19 -28.94 12.24
CA LEU A 179 4.27 -27.52 11.85
C LEU A 179 5.32 -26.76 12.68
N ALA A 180 5.36 -26.98 13.99
CA ALA A 180 6.32 -26.33 14.88
C ALA A 180 7.77 -26.73 14.57
N LEU A 181 8.02 -28.04 14.36
CA LEU A 181 9.33 -28.57 13.96
C LEU A 181 9.75 -28.02 12.60
N ARG A 182 8.83 -27.98 11.63
CA ARG A 182 9.11 -27.46 10.29
C ARG A 182 9.45 -25.97 10.32
N ARG A 183 8.71 -25.16 11.09
CA ARG A 183 8.98 -23.72 11.23
C ARG A 183 10.34 -23.49 11.88
N THR A 184 10.66 -24.26 12.93
CA THR A 184 11.96 -24.17 13.60
C THR A 184 13.10 -24.58 12.66
N ALA A 185 12.93 -25.67 11.89
CA ALA A 185 13.92 -26.10 10.91
C ALA A 185 14.16 -25.05 9.82
N GLN A 186 13.11 -24.35 9.39
CA GLN A 186 13.23 -23.26 8.41
C GLN A 186 14.06 -22.09 8.95
N ARG A 187 13.89 -21.71 10.23
CA ARG A 187 14.72 -20.67 10.87
C ARG A 187 16.19 -21.09 10.94
N VAL A 188 16.45 -22.34 11.33
CA VAL A 188 17.81 -22.90 11.38
C VAL A 188 18.46 -22.92 9.98
N ASP A 189 17.70 -23.23 8.93
CA ASP A 189 18.17 -23.14 7.55
C ASP A 189 18.53 -21.71 7.16
N ASP A 190 17.75 -20.72 7.61
CA ASP A 190 17.99 -19.30 7.36
C ASP A 190 19.27 -18.81 8.09
N ASP A 191 19.46 -19.18 9.36
CA ASP A 191 20.67 -18.90 10.16
C ASP A 191 21.94 -19.45 9.50
N VAL A 192 21.87 -20.70 9.04
CA VAL A 192 22.99 -21.36 8.35
C VAL A 192 23.37 -20.60 7.07
N ARG A 193 22.41 -20.02 6.36
CA ARG A 193 22.70 -19.23 5.15
C ARG A 193 23.36 -17.89 5.50
N GLU A 194 22.84 -17.18 6.49
CA GLU A 194 23.34 -15.88 6.92
C GLU A 194 24.78 -15.97 7.42
N PHE A 195 25.04 -16.89 8.36
CA PHE A 195 26.37 -17.17 8.88
C PHE A 195 27.38 -17.44 7.77
N ARG A 196 27.00 -18.21 6.74
CA ARG A 196 27.90 -18.53 5.62
C ARG A 196 28.16 -17.37 4.68
N GLN A 197 27.18 -16.49 4.46
CA GLN A 197 27.38 -15.28 3.66
C GLN A 197 28.36 -14.33 4.33
N GLU A 198 28.23 -14.16 5.64
CA GLU A 198 29.13 -13.33 6.45
C GLU A 198 30.55 -13.91 6.51
N HIS A 199 30.67 -15.23 6.67
CA HIS A 199 31.96 -15.92 6.84
C HIS A 199 32.58 -16.42 5.52
N GLY A 200 31.95 -16.16 4.37
CA GLY A 200 32.47 -16.49 3.04
C GLY A 200 32.63 -17.99 2.76
N VAL A 201 31.86 -18.86 3.42
CA VAL A 201 31.99 -20.33 3.30
C VAL A 201 31.38 -20.82 2.00
N THR A 202 32.17 -21.39 1.08
CA THR A 202 31.72 -21.83 -0.26
C THR A 202 31.18 -23.25 -0.37
N GLU A 203 31.37 -24.11 0.64
CA GLU A 203 30.96 -25.53 0.63
C GLU A 203 29.49 -25.72 1.06
N ALA A 204 28.69 -26.48 0.31
CA ALA A 204 27.28 -26.70 0.62
C ALA A 204 27.14 -27.56 1.89
N TRP A 205 26.44 -27.05 2.92
CA TRP A 205 26.09 -27.84 4.11
C TRP A 205 24.86 -28.71 3.84
N PRO A 206 24.91 -30.03 4.09
CA PRO A 206 23.81 -30.95 3.82
C PRO A 206 22.76 -30.97 4.94
N ALA A 207 22.28 -29.80 5.38
CA ALA A 207 21.26 -29.70 6.42
C ALA A 207 19.83 -29.98 5.90
N GLY A 208 19.60 -29.85 4.60
CA GLY A 208 18.31 -30.12 3.95
C GLY A 208 18.48 -30.48 2.47
N GLU A 209 17.56 -31.29 1.94
CA GLU A 209 17.62 -31.75 0.55
C GLU A 209 17.09 -30.66 -0.40
N ARG A 210 17.74 -30.47 -1.56
CA ARG A 210 17.26 -29.53 -2.58
C ARG A 210 17.69 -29.95 -3.97
N ILE A 211 16.74 -29.95 -4.92
CA ILE A 211 16.97 -30.46 -6.27
C ILE A 211 17.03 -29.31 -7.28
N LEU A 212 18.01 -29.35 -8.19
CA LEU A 212 18.11 -28.45 -9.34
C LEU A 212 18.06 -29.25 -10.63
N VAL A 213 17.10 -28.98 -11.51
CA VAL A 213 17.04 -29.59 -12.85
C VAL A 213 17.44 -28.57 -13.92
N ALA A 214 18.38 -28.94 -14.80
CA ALA A 214 18.72 -28.11 -15.95
C ALA A 214 17.73 -28.36 -17.10
N VAL A 215 17.02 -27.31 -17.53
CA VAL A 215 15.96 -27.37 -18.54
C VAL A 215 16.39 -26.68 -19.83
N GLY A 216 16.21 -27.36 -20.96
CA GLY A 216 16.44 -26.83 -22.30
C GLY A 216 15.26 -27.02 -23.25
N PRO A 217 15.38 -26.57 -24.51
CA PRO A 217 14.32 -26.72 -25.53
C PRO A 217 14.17 -28.17 -26.02
N ALA A 218 15.10 -29.07 -25.67
CA ALA A 218 15.07 -30.45 -26.13
C ALA A 218 13.84 -31.21 -25.61
N PRO A 219 13.22 -32.10 -26.42
CA PRO A 219 12.07 -32.91 -25.99
C PRO A 219 12.33 -33.78 -24.74
N SER A 220 13.59 -34.12 -24.48
CA SER A 220 14.01 -34.85 -23.28
C SER A 220 13.73 -34.10 -21.97
N SER A 221 13.64 -32.76 -22.01
CA SER A 221 13.43 -31.91 -20.84
C SER A 221 12.12 -32.22 -20.10
N ALA A 222 11.04 -32.53 -20.81
CA ALA A 222 9.75 -32.91 -20.19
C ALA A 222 9.86 -34.18 -19.32
N ARG A 223 10.79 -35.09 -19.63
CA ARG A 223 11.06 -36.28 -18.80
C ARG A 223 11.95 -35.94 -17.61
N LEU A 224 12.92 -35.03 -17.79
CA LEU A 224 13.76 -34.52 -16.70
C LEU A 224 12.91 -33.82 -15.63
N ILE A 225 12.01 -32.95 -16.06
CA ILE A 225 11.08 -32.22 -15.18
C ILE A 225 10.22 -33.20 -14.38
N ARG A 226 9.57 -34.17 -15.03
CA ARG A 226 8.74 -35.17 -14.32
C ARG A 226 9.53 -36.07 -13.38
N ALA A 227 10.78 -36.38 -13.71
CA ALA A 227 11.63 -37.17 -12.83
C ALA A 227 12.14 -36.36 -11.63
N ALA A 228 12.51 -35.10 -11.84
CA ALA A 228 12.87 -34.18 -10.77
C ALA A 228 11.68 -33.92 -9.83
N ALA A 229 10.46 -33.70 -10.37
CA ALA A 229 9.24 -33.56 -9.59
C ALA A 229 8.95 -34.79 -8.71
N ARG A 230 9.08 -36.01 -9.26
CA ARG A 230 8.91 -37.25 -8.47
C ARG A 230 9.97 -37.41 -7.39
N MET A 231 11.21 -37.05 -7.68
CA MET A 231 12.30 -37.11 -6.71
C MET A 231 12.09 -36.09 -5.59
N ALA A 232 11.68 -34.86 -5.93
CA ALA A 232 11.35 -33.81 -4.99
C ALA A 232 10.17 -34.19 -4.09
N ALA A 233 9.12 -34.75 -4.67
CA ALA A 233 7.96 -35.23 -3.92
C ALA A 233 8.32 -36.38 -2.97
N GLY A 234 9.16 -37.33 -3.40
CA GLY A 234 9.59 -38.45 -2.56
C GLY A 234 10.56 -38.06 -1.43
N LEU A 235 11.31 -36.97 -1.61
CA LEU A 235 12.22 -36.41 -0.60
C LEU A 235 11.59 -35.28 0.21
N HIS A 236 10.32 -34.94 -0.07
CA HIS A 236 9.60 -33.80 0.52
C HIS A 236 10.40 -32.50 0.49
N CYS A 237 11.11 -32.25 -0.62
CA CYS A 237 12.10 -31.18 -0.70
C CYS A 237 11.79 -30.16 -1.81
N PRO A 238 12.20 -28.89 -1.65
CA PRO A 238 12.04 -27.89 -2.67
C PRO A 238 12.91 -28.20 -3.90
N TRP A 239 12.43 -27.84 -5.08
CA TRP A 239 13.17 -28.03 -6.32
C TRP A 239 13.08 -26.82 -7.26
N VAL A 240 14.10 -26.71 -8.09
CA VAL A 240 14.31 -25.58 -9.00
C VAL A 240 14.47 -26.12 -10.42
N ALA A 241 13.72 -25.56 -11.37
CA ALA A 241 13.93 -25.78 -12.80
C ALA A 241 14.69 -24.58 -13.39
N ALA A 242 15.93 -24.83 -13.81
CA ALA A 242 16.85 -23.79 -14.26
C ALA A 242 17.15 -23.86 -15.76
N HIS A 243 16.96 -22.76 -16.46
CA HIS A 243 17.48 -22.58 -17.82
C HIS A 243 18.77 -21.76 -17.78
N VAL A 244 19.80 -22.16 -18.54
CA VAL A 244 21.04 -21.38 -18.64
C VAL A 244 21.18 -20.70 -19.98
N GLU A 245 21.30 -19.38 -19.94
CA GLU A 245 21.67 -18.53 -21.05
C GLU A 245 23.20 -18.37 -21.06
N ALA A 246 23.86 -19.14 -21.94
CA ALA A 246 25.30 -19.07 -22.16
C ALA A 246 25.62 -18.56 -23.57
N PRO A 247 26.72 -17.80 -23.78
CA PRO A 247 27.14 -17.33 -25.11
C PRO A 247 27.37 -18.46 -26.13
N THR A 248 27.65 -19.67 -25.64
CA THR A 248 27.81 -20.88 -26.45
C THR A 248 26.49 -21.51 -26.89
N SER A 249 25.37 -21.15 -26.25
CA SER A 249 24.03 -21.53 -26.65
C SER A 249 23.68 -20.77 -27.92
N ARG A 250 23.59 -21.47 -29.06
CA ARG A 250 23.14 -20.88 -30.32
C ARG A 250 21.82 -20.15 -30.07
N GLY A 251 21.67 -18.94 -30.63
CA GLY A 251 20.41 -18.20 -30.54
C GLY A 251 19.24 -19.13 -30.84
N LEU A 252 18.37 -19.30 -29.84
CA LEU A 252 17.23 -20.19 -29.92
C LEU A 252 16.34 -19.74 -31.08
N SER A 253 15.89 -20.68 -31.91
CA SER A 253 14.85 -20.36 -32.89
C SER A 253 13.55 -19.99 -32.16
N GLU A 254 12.61 -19.29 -32.81
CA GLU A 254 11.33 -18.96 -32.17
C GLU A 254 10.61 -20.21 -31.65
N ARG A 255 10.65 -21.32 -32.40
CA ARG A 255 10.08 -22.61 -31.96
C ARG A 255 10.80 -23.20 -30.75
N ASP A 256 12.13 -23.09 -30.69
CA ASP A 256 12.89 -23.57 -29.53
C ASP A 256 12.59 -22.73 -28.28
N ARG A 257 12.36 -21.41 -28.44
CA ARG A 257 11.92 -20.55 -27.33
C ARG A 257 10.53 -20.92 -26.84
N GLU A 258 9.57 -21.11 -27.76
CA GLU A 258 8.22 -21.57 -27.42
C GLU A 258 8.22 -22.90 -26.66
N GLN A 259 9.08 -23.83 -27.10
CA GLN A 259 9.20 -25.14 -26.47
C GLN A 259 9.88 -25.06 -25.09
N LEU A 260 10.90 -24.21 -24.93
CA LEU A 260 11.53 -23.94 -23.64
C LEU A 260 10.53 -23.33 -22.65
N ASP A 261 9.78 -22.30 -23.07
CA ASP A 261 8.79 -21.64 -22.21
C ASP A 261 7.68 -22.62 -21.81
N THR A 262 7.30 -23.54 -22.70
CA THR A 262 6.37 -24.63 -22.37
C THR A 262 6.94 -25.54 -21.30
N HIS A 263 8.20 -25.99 -21.42
CA HIS A 263 8.83 -26.82 -20.40
C HIS A 263 8.98 -26.10 -19.05
N LEU A 264 9.30 -24.81 -19.03
CA LEU A 264 9.38 -24.04 -17.79
C LEU A 264 8.00 -23.87 -17.14
N ARG A 265 6.94 -23.65 -17.93
CA ARG A 265 5.55 -23.65 -17.44
C ARG A 265 5.14 -25.01 -16.86
N ASP A 266 5.46 -26.11 -17.55
CA ASP A 266 5.20 -27.47 -17.06
C ASP A 266 5.92 -27.74 -15.72
N ALA A 267 7.15 -27.24 -15.57
CA ALA A 267 7.89 -27.37 -14.32
C ALA A 267 7.25 -26.56 -13.19
N ALA A 268 6.84 -25.32 -13.46
CA ALA A 268 6.15 -24.47 -12.49
C ALA A 268 4.83 -25.10 -12.03
N GLY A 269 4.04 -25.65 -12.95
CA GLY A 269 2.80 -26.37 -12.63
C GLY A 269 2.99 -27.64 -11.79
N LEU A 270 4.20 -28.22 -11.80
CA LEU A 270 4.59 -29.34 -10.93
C LEU A 270 5.25 -28.90 -9.62
N GLY A 271 5.20 -27.61 -9.29
CA GLY A 271 5.72 -27.04 -8.04
C GLY A 271 7.21 -26.70 -8.07
N ALA A 272 7.85 -26.59 -9.24
CA ALA A 272 9.22 -26.10 -9.34
C ALA A 272 9.28 -24.57 -9.23
N SER A 273 10.28 -24.06 -8.52
CA SER A 273 10.71 -22.67 -8.69
C SER A 273 11.51 -22.51 -9.99
N ILE A 274 11.28 -21.44 -10.76
CA ILE A 274 11.94 -21.25 -12.05
C ILE A 274 13.13 -20.31 -11.90
N ALA A 275 14.29 -20.70 -12.45
CA ALA A 275 15.49 -19.87 -12.47
C ALA A 275 16.04 -19.71 -13.89
N ARG A 276 16.37 -18.49 -14.30
CA ARG A 276 17.20 -18.25 -15.49
C ARG A 276 18.59 -17.84 -15.06
N LEU A 277 19.57 -18.68 -15.38
CA LEU A 277 20.95 -18.49 -15.00
C LEU A 277 21.72 -17.91 -16.18
N THR A 278 22.63 -17.00 -15.88
CA THR A 278 23.57 -16.46 -16.85
C THR A 278 24.98 -16.92 -16.50
N GLY A 279 25.75 -17.35 -17.49
CA GLY A 279 27.11 -17.78 -17.27
C GLY A 279 27.89 -18.01 -18.56
N VAL A 280 29.22 -18.03 -18.43
CA VAL A 280 30.13 -18.27 -19.57
C VAL A 280 29.93 -19.68 -20.13
N THR A 281 29.70 -20.65 -19.25
CA THR A 281 29.35 -22.03 -19.59
C THR A 281 28.11 -22.48 -18.82
N VAL A 282 27.40 -23.47 -19.38
CA VAL A 282 26.21 -24.05 -18.73
C VAL A 282 26.57 -24.75 -17.42
N ALA A 283 27.70 -25.45 -17.38
CA ALA A 283 28.16 -26.16 -16.18
C ALA A 283 28.47 -25.19 -15.03
N ASP A 284 29.25 -24.13 -15.32
CA ASP A 284 29.66 -23.18 -14.29
C ASP A 284 28.47 -22.42 -13.72
N ALA A 285 27.49 -22.05 -14.56
CA ALA A 285 26.28 -21.37 -14.11
C ALA A 285 25.45 -22.26 -13.17
N VAL A 286 25.24 -23.52 -13.55
CA VAL A 286 24.50 -24.51 -12.75
C VAL A 286 25.22 -24.77 -11.43
N LEU A 287 26.53 -25.00 -11.44
CA LEU A 287 27.32 -25.25 -10.22
C LEU A 287 27.37 -24.03 -9.30
N SER A 288 27.55 -22.83 -9.86
CA SER A 288 27.57 -21.59 -9.06
C SER A 288 26.22 -21.29 -8.43
N TYR A 289 25.13 -21.59 -9.15
CA TYR A 289 23.78 -21.51 -8.58
C TYR A 289 23.57 -22.58 -7.51
N ALA A 290 23.95 -23.83 -7.81
CA ALA A 290 23.79 -24.94 -6.89
C ALA A 290 24.48 -24.69 -5.54
N ARG A 291 25.72 -24.17 -5.55
CA ARG A 291 26.47 -23.83 -4.34
C ARG A 291 25.85 -22.67 -3.55
N ARG A 292 25.36 -21.62 -4.24
CA ARG A 292 24.72 -20.46 -3.58
C ARG A 292 23.39 -20.79 -2.94
N HIS A 293 22.67 -21.78 -3.48
CA HIS A 293 21.33 -22.16 -3.03
C HIS A 293 21.29 -23.51 -2.30
N ASN A 294 22.44 -24.03 -1.82
CA ASN A 294 22.55 -25.32 -1.11
C ASN A 294 21.81 -26.47 -1.82
N VAL A 295 21.99 -26.56 -3.14
CA VAL A 295 21.45 -27.67 -3.92
C VAL A 295 22.28 -28.91 -3.62
N THR A 296 21.63 -29.95 -3.09
CA THR A 296 22.25 -31.25 -2.81
C THR A 296 22.23 -32.17 -4.02
N ARG A 297 21.28 -31.98 -4.94
CA ARG A 297 21.12 -32.85 -6.13
C ARG A 297 20.90 -32.06 -7.43
N ILE A 298 21.72 -32.33 -8.43
CA ILE A 298 21.60 -31.78 -9.78
C ILE A 298 21.08 -32.85 -10.74
N VAL A 299 19.97 -32.57 -11.42
CA VAL A 299 19.34 -33.45 -12.41
C VAL A 299 19.64 -32.94 -13.83
N VAL A 300 20.27 -33.79 -14.63
CA VAL A 300 20.62 -33.49 -16.03
C VAL A 300 20.29 -34.63 -16.98
N GLY A 301 20.05 -34.30 -18.26
CA GLY A 301 19.79 -35.30 -19.30
C GLY A 301 21.06 -35.93 -19.87
N LYS A 302 20.96 -37.18 -20.34
CA LYS A 302 22.03 -37.80 -21.11
C LYS A 302 22.35 -37.00 -22.38
N PRO A 303 23.64 -36.77 -22.70
CA PRO A 303 24.01 -36.12 -23.95
C PRO A 303 23.57 -36.96 -25.16
N THR A 304 22.96 -36.31 -26.16
CA THR A 304 22.43 -36.94 -27.38
C THR A 304 23.37 -36.85 -28.59
N HIS A 305 24.61 -36.39 -28.41
CA HIS A 305 25.59 -36.18 -29.48
C HIS A 305 26.69 -37.26 -29.52
N PRO A 306 27.39 -37.45 -30.66
CA PRO A 306 28.47 -38.43 -30.77
C PRO A 306 29.70 -38.07 -29.93
N ARG A 307 30.31 -39.05 -29.26
CA ARG A 307 31.48 -38.91 -28.36
C ARG A 307 32.68 -38.15 -28.95
N LEU A 308 32.85 -38.17 -30.28
CA LEU A 308 33.93 -37.44 -30.95
C LEU A 308 33.80 -35.92 -30.79
N ARG A 309 32.55 -35.41 -30.70
CA ARG A 309 32.24 -33.99 -30.55
C ARG A 309 32.48 -33.51 -29.10
N ASP A 310 32.34 -34.40 -28.13
CA ASP A 310 32.63 -34.13 -26.72
C ASP A 310 34.13 -33.93 -26.47
N ARG A 311 35.00 -34.60 -27.24
CA ARG A 311 36.46 -34.38 -27.20
C ARG A 311 36.90 -33.00 -27.68
N VAL A 312 36.14 -32.38 -28.60
CA VAL A 312 36.49 -31.08 -29.20
C VAL A 312 35.84 -29.91 -28.46
N ARG A 313 34.66 -30.10 -27.86
CA ARG A 313 33.87 -29.03 -27.20
C ARG A 313 33.71 -29.16 -25.69
N GLY A 314 34.13 -30.28 -25.10
CA GLY A 314 33.83 -30.64 -23.71
C GLY A 314 32.39 -31.16 -23.54
N SER A 315 32.18 -32.03 -22.56
CA SER A 315 30.88 -32.56 -22.16
C SER A 315 30.32 -31.77 -20.97
N LEU A 316 29.05 -31.34 -21.05
CA LEU A 316 28.34 -30.70 -19.93
C LEU A 316 28.34 -31.62 -18.71
N LEU A 317 28.07 -32.90 -18.92
CA LEU A 317 28.04 -33.90 -17.86
C LEU A 317 29.41 -34.05 -17.20
N ASP A 318 30.49 -34.16 -17.99
CA ASP A 318 31.85 -34.32 -17.43
C ASP A 318 32.31 -33.07 -16.68
N SER A 319 31.82 -31.90 -17.07
CA SER A 319 32.13 -30.63 -16.41
C SER A 319 31.36 -30.49 -15.10
N LEU A 320 30.09 -30.90 -15.09
CA LEU A 320 29.27 -30.95 -13.87
C LEU A 320 29.81 -31.97 -12.88
N VAL A 321 30.11 -33.20 -13.29
CA VAL A 321 30.65 -34.26 -12.42
C VAL A 321 32.02 -33.90 -11.85
N ARG A 322 32.89 -33.24 -12.63
CA ARG A 322 34.18 -32.78 -12.12
C ARG A 322 34.07 -31.59 -11.16
N GLY A 323 33.06 -30.74 -11.34
CA GLY A 323 32.86 -29.53 -10.55
C GLY A 323 31.84 -29.64 -9.41
N SER A 324 31.14 -30.78 -9.29
CA SER A 324 30.04 -30.96 -8.35
C SER A 324 30.49 -31.13 -6.90
N ALA A 325 31.74 -31.55 -6.66
CA ALA A 325 32.25 -31.86 -5.31
C ALA A 325 31.24 -32.72 -4.53
N ASP A 326 30.61 -32.17 -3.49
CA ASP A 326 29.64 -32.86 -2.61
C ASP A 326 28.19 -32.90 -3.14
N ILE A 327 27.95 -32.38 -4.36
CA ILE A 327 26.61 -32.34 -4.97
C ILE A 327 26.38 -33.58 -5.84
N ASP A 328 25.30 -34.32 -5.58
CA ASP A 328 24.95 -35.51 -6.34
C ASP A 328 24.46 -35.13 -7.75
N VAL A 329 25.08 -35.69 -8.80
CA VAL A 329 24.65 -35.46 -10.19
C VAL A 329 23.86 -36.67 -10.70
N HIS A 330 22.54 -36.51 -10.84
CA HIS A 330 21.64 -37.51 -11.39
C HIS A 330 21.44 -37.36 -12.89
N VAL A 331 21.77 -38.41 -13.63
CA VAL A 331 21.64 -38.43 -15.09
C VAL A 331 20.44 -39.28 -15.51
N ILE A 332 19.45 -38.64 -16.14
CA ILE A 332 18.27 -39.34 -16.64
C ILE A 332 18.41 -39.59 -18.14
N GLY A 333 18.17 -40.84 -18.55
CA GLY A 333 18.15 -41.22 -19.96
C GLY A 333 16.91 -40.69 -20.69
N GLY A 334 17.14 -40.06 -21.83
CA GLY A 334 16.10 -39.92 -22.86
C GLY A 334 15.94 -41.22 -23.65
N ASP A 335 14.77 -41.46 -24.23
CA ASP A 335 14.61 -42.57 -25.17
C ASP A 335 15.55 -42.39 -26.37
N ALA A 336 15.97 -43.50 -26.98
CA ALA A 336 16.77 -43.48 -28.20
C ALA A 336 16.10 -42.55 -29.23
N PRO A 337 16.84 -41.67 -29.91
CA PRO A 337 16.26 -40.73 -30.83
C PRO A 337 15.48 -41.50 -31.89
N THR A 338 14.16 -41.31 -31.96
CA THR A 338 13.40 -41.72 -33.14
C THR A 338 14.04 -41.03 -34.34
N PRO A 339 14.43 -41.75 -35.41
CA PRO A 339 15.23 -41.19 -36.52
C PRO A 339 14.55 -40.03 -37.28
N ALA A 340 13.31 -39.68 -36.94
CA ALA A 340 12.54 -38.58 -37.53
C ALA A 340 12.92 -37.16 -37.01
N SER A 341 13.73 -37.00 -35.95
CA SER A 341 13.95 -35.67 -35.34
C SER A 341 15.35 -35.07 -35.50
N ALA A 342 16.27 -35.71 -36.24
CA ALA A 342 17.52 -35.08 -36.66
C ALA A 342 17.25 -34.09 -37.82
N ARG A 343 16.40 -33.09 -37.59
CA ARG A 343 16.32 -31.95 -38.51
C ARG A 343 17.55 -31.08 -38.30
N PRO A 344 18.32 -30.75 -39.36
CA PRO A 344 19.41 -29.79 -39.22
C PRO A 344 18.80 -28.50 -38.67
N ALA A 345 19.36 -28.01 -37.55
CA ALA A 345 18.95 -26.77 -36.91
C ALA A 345 18.74 -25.72 -38.00
N ALA A 346 17.48 -25.30 -38.19
CA ALA A 346 17.16 -24.26 -39.14
C ALA A 346 17.99 -23.03 -38.77
N ARG A 347 18.84 -22.59 -39.69
CA ARG A 347 19.64 -21.37 -39.56
C ARG A 347 18.67 -20.19 -39.42
N ALA A 348 18.35 -19.81 -38.18
CA ALA A 348 17.63 -18.58 -37.91
C ALA A 348 18.53 -17.39 -38.29
N GLY A 349 17.95 -16.45 -39.04
CA GLY A 349 18.56 -15.28 -39.70
C GLY A 349 19.87 -14.78 -39.12
N ALA A 350 20.97 -15.14 -39.76
CA ALA A 350 22.18 -14.33 -39.71
C ALA A 350 21.99 -13.22 -40.74
N ALA A 351 22.13 -11.96 -40.33
CA ALA A 351 22.33 -10.84 -41.24
C ALA A 351 23.34 -11.26 -42.32
N GLU A 352 22.96 -11.13 -43.59
CA GLU A 352 23.73 -11.40 -44.82
C GLU A 352 25.21 -11.76 -44.55
N PRO A 353 25.54 -13.03 -44.22
CA PRO A 353 26.86 -13.38 -43.71
C PRO A 353 27.96 -12.98 -44.69
N GLY A 354 27.67 -13.03 -46.00
CA GLY A 354 28.60 -12.66 -47.07
C GLY A 354 29.24 -11.27 -46.90
N ARG A 355 28.48 -10.25 -46.48
CA ARG A 355 29.02 -8.88 -46.34
C ARG A 355 30.08 -8.79 -45.24
N SER A 356 29.86 -9.48 -44.12
CA SER A 356 30.81 -9.49 -42.99
C SER A 356 32.11 -10.24 -43.33
N TYR A 357 32.03 -11.35 -44.09
CA TYR A 357 33.21 -12.06 -44.58
C TYR A 357 33.96 -11.27 -45.65
N LEU A 358 33.24 -10.63 -46.59
CA LEU A 358 33.85 -9.76 -47.59
C LEU A 358 34.56 -8.56 -46.96
N ALA A 359 33.99 -7.95 -45.92
CA ALA A 359 34.64 -6.89 -45.15
C ALA A 359 35.92 -7.38 -44.45
N GLY A 360 35.90 -8.59 -43.87
CA GLY A 360 37.10 -9.22 -43.29
C GLY A 360 38.21 -9.45 -44.32
N VAL A 361 37.85 -9.92 -45.53
CA VAL A 361 38.78 -10.06 -46.66
C VAL A 361 39.34 -8.69 -47.09
N ALA A 362 38.48 -7.67 -47.19
CA ALA A 362 38.87 -6.33 -47.59
C ALA A 362 39.87 -5.68 -46.61
N VAL A 363 39.71 -5.89 -45.30
CA VAL A 363 40.64 -5.38 -44.29
C VAL A 363 42.02 -6.03 -44.43
N VAL A 364 42.09 -7.35 -44.68
CA VAL A 364 43.36 -8.04 -44.92
C VAL A 364 43.99 -7.60 -46.25
N ALA A 365 43.19 -7.43 -47.31
CA ALA A 365 43.67 -6.94 -48.60
C ALA A 365 44.24 -5.52 -48.48
N LEU A 366 43.57 -4.64 -47.73
CA LEU A 366 44.05 -3.29 -47.44
C LEU A 366 45.36 -3.31 -46.66
N ALA A 367 45.46 -4.12 -45.60
CA ALA A 367 46.69 -4.29 -44.83
C ALA A 367 47.85 -4.79 -45.71
N THR A 368 47.57 -5.75 -46.60
CA THR A 368 48.55 -6.27 -47.57
C THR A 368 49.03 -5.17 -48.53
N ALA A 369 48.10 -4.37 -49.08
CA ALA A 369 48.44 -3.27 -49.98
C ALA A 369 49.27 -2.17 -49.28
N VAL A 370 48.91 -1.82 -48.04
CA VAL A 370 49.66 -0.87 -47.21
C VAL A 370 51.06 -1.41 -46.94
N ALA A 371 51.21 -2.67 -46.50
CA ALA A 371 52.51 -3.27 -46.22
C ALA A 371 53.40 -3.32 -47.47
N LEU A 372 52.84 -3.66 -48.65
CA LEU A 372 53.58 -3.67 -49.92
C LEU A 372 54.02 -2.27 -50.37
N GLY A 373 53.18 -1.24 -50.14
CA GLY A 373 53.54 0.15 -50.40
C GLY A 373 54.63 0.66 -49.46
N LEU A 374 54.50 0.36 -48.17
CA LEU A 374 55.45 0.75 -47.15
C LEU A 374 56.81 0.08 -47.34
N ARG A 375 56.85 -1.19 -47.77
CA ARG A 375 58.07 -1.92 -48.13
C ARG A 375 58.89 -1.22 -49.22
N ARG A 376 58.27 -0.42 -50.09
CA ARG A 376 59.00 0.34 -51.13
C ARG A 376 59.62 1.64 -50.59
N LEU A 377 59.17 2.11 -49.43
CA LEU A 377 59.57 3.39 -48.86
C LEU A 377 60.51 3.21 -47.65
N VAL A 378 60.34 2.13 -46.88
CA VAL A 378 61.08 1.83 -45.63
C VAL A 378 61.26 0.31 -45.49
N ASP A 379 62.40 -0.13 -44.98
CA ASP A 379 62.58 -1.52 -44.51
C ASP A 379 61.75 -1.73 -43.23
N LEU A 380 60.62 -2.44 -43.32
CA LEU A 380 59.86 -2.85 -42.14
C LEU A 380 60.52 -4.10 -41.54
N PRO A 381 61.03 -4.04 -40.30
CA PRO A 381 61.62 -5.20 -39.63
C PRO A 381 60.59 -6.30 -39.40
N ASP A 382 59.36 -5.93 -38.97
CA ASP A 382 58.32 -6.87 -38.54
C ASP A 382 56.95 -6.58 -39.21
N PRO A 383 56.79 -6.87 -40.53
CA PRO A 383 55.54 -6.61 -41.24
C PRO A 383 54.32 -7.38 -40.69
N GLU A 384 54.54 -8.47 -39.93
CA GLU A 384 53.49 -9.26 -39.28
C GLU A 384 52.59 -8.45 -38.32
N MET A 385 53.11 -7.36 -37.73
CA MET A 385 52.33 -6.55 -36.78
C MET A 385 51.13 -5.87 -37.45
N LEU A 386 51.27 -5.48 -38.73
CA LEU A 386 50.18 -4.86 -39.49
C LEU A 386 49.05 -5.87 -39.79
N PHE A 387 49.42 -7.12 -40.01
CA PHE A 387 48.48 -8.23 -40.19
C PHE A 387 47.75 -8.57 -38.89
N LEU A 388 48.45 -8.55 -37.74
CA LEU A 388 47.81 -8.69 -36.42
C LEU A 388 46.80 -7.55 -36.15
N LEU A 389 47.15 -6.32 -36.50
CA LEU A 389 46.24 -5.17 -36.38
C LEU A 389 44.99 -5.35 -37.26
N ALA A 390 45.15 -5.82 -38.49
CA ALA A 390 44.04 -6.10 -39.40
C ALA A 390 43.09 -7.18 -38.85
N VAL A 391 43.65 -8.25 -38.28
CA VAL A 391 42.88 -9.31 -37.61
C VAL A 391 42.13 -8.77 -36.39
N MET A 392 42.76 -7.87 -35.62
CA MET A 392 42.11 -7.22 -34.48
C MET A 392 40.92 -6.36 -34.90
N VAL A 393 41.08 -5.51 -35.92
CA VAL A 393 39.98 -4.70 -36.48
C VAL A 393 38.85 -5.59 -36.98
N ALA A 394 39.17 -6.69 -37.67
CA ALA A 394 38.16 -7.64 -38.13
C ALA A 394 37.43 -8.33 -36.95
N ALA A 395 38.15 -8.66 -35.88
CA ALA A 395 37.59 -9.25 -34.67
C ALA A 395 36.64 -8.29 -33.95
N THR A 396 37.00 -7.00 -33.81
CA THR A 396 36.19 -5.99 -33.12
C THR A 396 34.97 -5.56 -33.91
N TRP A 397 35.00 -5.58 -35.25
CA TRP A 397 33.93 -5.00 -36.09
C TRP A 397 33.06 -6.03 -36.81
N PHE A 398 33.60 -7.19 -37.21
CA PHE A 398 32.86 -8.15 -38.07
C PHE A 398 32.53 -9.49 -37.41
N GLY A 399 33.05 -9.78 -36.22
CA GLY A 399 32.67 -10.98 -35.46
C GLY A 399 33.65 -12.15 -35.60
N ARG A 400 33.34 -13.25 -34.91
CA ARG A 400 34.24 -14.41 -34.78
C ARG A 400 34.51 -15.12 -36.11
N GLY A 401 33.48 -15.29 -36.93
CA GLY A 401 33.58 -15.96 -38.24
C GLY A 401 34.51 -15.22 -39.21
N PRO A 402 34.21 -13.94 -39.54
CA PRO A 402 35.07 -13.14 -40.42
C PRO A 402 36.49 -12.93 -39.89
N SER A 403 36.70 -12.81 -38.57
CA SER A 403 38.05 -12.68 -38.01
C SER A 403 38.90 -13.94 -38.10
N LEU A 404 38.29 -15.13 -38.02
CA LEU A 404 38.99 -16.40 -38.28
C LEU A 404 39.46 -16.49 -39.74
N VAL A 405 38.59 -16.11 -40.68
CA VAL A 405 38.93 -16.05 -42.10
C VAL A 405 40.01 -14.99 -42.35
N ALA A 406 39.89 -13.82 -41.72
CA ALA A 406 40.90 -12.76 -41.80
C ALA A 406 42.25 -13.23 -41.23
N ALA A 407 42.29 -13.96 -40.12
CA ALA A 407 43.52 -14.50 -39.54
C ALA A 407 44.20 -15.53 -40.46
N ALA A 408 43.43 -16.44 -41.06
CA ALA A 408 43.98 -17.41 -42.02
C ALA A 408 44.51 -16.71 -43.28
N LEU A 409 43.77 -15.75 -43.82
CA LEU A 409 44.19 -14.96 -44.98
C LEU A 409 45.39 -14.06 -44.68
N ALA A 410 45.48 -13.52 -43.46
CA ALA A 410 46.61 -12.72 -43.02
C ALA A 410 47.90 -13.56 -42.94
N VAL A 411 47.82 -14.79 -42.42
CA VAL A 411 48.96 -15.74 -42.44
C VAL A 411 49.36 -16.08 -43.88
N ALA A 412 48.38 -16.40 -44.74
CA ALA A 412 48.66 -16.75 -46.13
C ALA A 412 49.25 -15.57 -46.93
N ALA A 413 48.74 -14.34 -46.72
CA ALA A 413 49.25 -13.14 -47.37
C ALA A 413 50.66 -12.78 -46.85
N TYR A 414 50.90 -12.93 -45.55
CA TYR A 414 52.21 -12.71 -44.96
C TYR A 414 53.26 -13.69 -45.52
N ASP A 415 52.93 -15.00 -45.57
CA ASP A 415 53.80 -16.02 -46.16
C ASP A 415 54.11 -15.72 -47.63
N PHE A 416 53.08 -15.47 -48.44
CA PHE A 416 53.23 -15.27 -49.88
C PHE A 416 54.01 -14.00 -50.26
N PHE A 417 53.85 -12.88 -49.54
CA PHE A 417 54.44 -11.59 -49.93
C PHE A 417 55.72 -11.20 -49.17
N PHE A 418 55.91 -11.69 -47.94
CA PHE A 418 56.96 -11.19 -47.03
C PHE A 418 57.97 -12.25 -46.60
N VAL A 419 57.73 -13.54 -46.84
CA VAL A 419 58.68 -14.62 -46.51
C VAL A 419 59.49 -15.03 -47.76
N PRO A 420 60.84 -15.08 -47.70
CA PRO A 420 61.66 -15.58 -48.81
C PRO A 420 61.58 -17.11 -48.95
N PRO A 421 61.52 -17.66 -50.18
CA PRO A 421 61.43 -16.98 -51.47
C PRO A 421 60.05 -16.33 -51.66
N TYR A 422 60.02 -15.07 -52.14
CA TYR A 422 58.79 -14.31 -52.29
C TYR A 422 57.88 -14.90 -53.39
N LEU A 423 56.57 -14.68 -53.25
CA LEU A 423 55.51 -15.12 -54.18
C LEU A 423 55.36 -16.64 -54.29
N THR A 424 55.77 -17.38 -53.24
CA THR A 424 55.56 -18.81 -53.11
C THR A 424 55.28 -19.19 -51.66
N PHE A 425 54.62 -20.33 -51.43
CA PHE A 425 54.34 -20.88 -50.10
C PHE A 425 55.45 -21.84 -49.61
N SER A 426 56.66 -21.69 -50.17
CA SER A 426 57.78 -22.61 -49.96
C SER A 426 58.67 -22.16 -48.80
N VAL A 427 58.24 -22.42 -47.56
CA VAL A 427 58.96 -22.00 -46.36
C VAL A 427 60.17 -22.90 -46.10
N THR A 428 61.37 -22.36 -46.28
CA THR A 428 62.64 -23.09 -46.06
C THR A 428 63.27 -22.83 -44.69
N ASP A 429 62.93 -21.71 -44.04
CA ASP A 429 63.47 -21.31 -42.74
C ASP A 429 62.47 -21.62 -41.61
N GLN A 430 62.95 -22.35 -40.60
CA GLN A 430 62.15 -22.77 -39.44
C GLN A 430 61.65 -21.59 -38.58
N ARG A 431 62.30 -20.41 -38.67
CA ARG A 431 61.93 -19.22 -37.90
C ARG A 431 60.51 -18.71 -38.24
N TYR A 432 60.10 -18.77 -39.51
CA TYR A 432 58.78 -18.28 -39.93
C TYR A 432 57.63 -19.17 -39.47
N PHE A 433 57.87 -20.48 -39.30
CA PHE A 433 56.86 -21.39 -38.74
C PHE A 433 56.42 -20.97 -37.34
N LEU A 434 57.35 -20.51 -36.49
CA LEU A 434 57.04 -20.01 -35.16
C LEU A 434 56.21 -18.72 -35.22
N THR A 435 56.57 -17.80 -36.14
CA THR A 435 55.82 -16.55 -36.36
C THR A 435 54.40 -16.82 -36.84
N PHE A 436 54.18 -17.73 -37.79
CA PHE A 436 52.83 -18.09 -38.25
C PHE A 436 51.99 -18.70 -37.12
N ALA A 437 52.58 -19.60 -36.33
CA ALA A 437 51.90 -20.23 -35.20
C ALA A 437 51.52 -19.19 -34.13
N MET A 438 52.43 -18.28 -33.80
CA MET A 438 52.19 -17.21 -32.83
C MET A 438 51.16 -16.20 -33.34
N MET A 439 51.23 -15.80 -34.62
CA MET A 439 50.28 -14.88 -35.24
C MET A 439 48.87 -15.49 -35.29
N PHE A 440 48.76 -16.76 -35.65
CA PHE A 440 47.49 -17.47 -35.66
C PHE A 440 46.92 -17.66 -34.24
N ALA A 441 47.76 -18.05 -33.26
CA ALA A 441 47.36 -18.15 -31.86
C ALA A 441 46.89 -16.81 -31.28
N THR A 442 47.61 -15.72 -31.59
CA THR A 442 47.26 -14.37 -31.17
C THR A 442 45.95 -13.91 -31.82
N GLY A 443 45.75 -14.17 -33.12
CA GLY A 443 44.48 -13.91 -33.80
C GLY A 443 43.30 -14.69 -33.22
N LEU A 444 43.51 -15.95 -32.84
CA LEU A 444 42.51 -16.77 -32.14
C LEU A 444 42.17 -16.21 -30.75
N ALA A 445 43.18 -15.77 -29.99
CA ALA A 445 42.99 -15.17 -28.67
C ALA A 445 42.20 -13.85 -28.78
N ILE A 446 42.58 -12.96 -29.72
CA ILE A 446 41.87 -11.70 -29.98
C ILE A 446 40.42 -11.96 -30.40
N SER A 447 40.19 -12.93 -31.30
CA SER A 447 38.83 -13.32 -31.74
C SER A 447 37.99 -13.91 -30.60
N ALA A 448 38.61 -14.68 -29.69
CA ALA A 448 37.94 -15.21 -28.51
C ALA A 448 37.57 -14.11 -27.49
N LEU A 449 38.46 -13.15 -27.26
CA LEU A 449 38.24 -12.03 -26.34
C LEU A 449 37.15 -11.08 -26.87
N ALA A 450 37.22 -10.70 -28.15
CA ALA A 450 36.23 -9.86 -28.81
C ALA A 450 34.83 -10.52 -28.85
N GLY A 451 34.80 -11.85 -28.98
CA GLY A 451 33.56 -12.63 -28.86
C GLY A 451 32.93 -12.59 -27.46
N ARG A 452 33.75 -12.57 -26.40
CA ARG A 452 33.27 -12.47 -25.01
C ARG A 452 32.73 -11.06 -24.69
N LEU A 453 33.44 -10.01 -25.11
CA LEU A 453 33.03 -8.61 -24.89
C LEU A 453 31.67 -8.30 -25.51
N ARG A 454 31.43 -8.72 -26.76
CA ARG A 454 30.13 -8.53 -27.42
C ARG A 454 28.99 -9.35 -26.83
N ALA A 455 29.30 -10.50 -26.23
CA ALA A 455 28.29 -11.27 -25.52
C ALA A 455 27.85 -10.50 -24.26
N GLN A 456 28.80 -9.94 -23.50
CA GLN A 456 28.50 -9.13 -22.32
C GLN A 456 27.64 -7.90 -22.62
N GLU A 457 27.92 -7.18 -23.72
CA GLU A 457 27.15 -5.99 -24.12
C GLU A 457 25.66 -6.31 -24.35
N ARG A 458 25.34 -7.41 -25.05
CA ARG A 458 23.94 -7.79 -25.33
C ARG A 458 23.16 -8.23 -24.09
N PHE A 459 23.85 -8.81 -23.10
CA PHE A 459 23.21 -9.24 -21.85
C PHE A 459 23.01 -8.08 -20.86
N ALA A 460 23.80 -7.01 -20.96
CA ALA A 460 23.62 -5.81 -20.14
C ALA A 460 22.36 -5.02 -20.56
N VAL A 461 22.12 -4.86 -21.87
CA VAL A 461 21.00 -4.06 -22.41
C VAL A 461 19.63 -4.61 -21.96
N GLY A 462 19.43 -5.94 -21.99
CA GLY A 462 18.14 -6.54 -21.57
C GLY A 462 17.86 -6.45 -20.07
N ARG A 463 18.89 -6.27 -19.22
CA ARG A 463 18.72 -5.97 -17.79
C ARG A 463 18.37 -4.51 -17.57
N GLU A 464 19.00 -3.61 -18.32
CA GLU A 464 18.80 -2.17 -18.24
C GLU A 464 17.35 -1.79 -18.56
N GLU A 465 16.77 -2.36 -19.62
CA GLU A 465 15.38 -2.11 -20.01
C GLU A 465 14.36 -2.49 -18.92
N ARG A 466 14.57 -3.61 -18.22
CA ARG A 466 13.67 -4.10 -17.15
C ARG A 466 13.74 -3.21 -15.91
N THR A 467 14.95 -2.87 -15.49
CA THR A 467 15.16 -2.00 -14.33
C THR A 467 14.63 -0.59 -14.60
N ALA A 468 14.81 -0.07 -15.82
CA ALA A 468 14.23 1.20 -16.23
C ALA A 468 12.70 1.18 -16.22
N ALA A 469 12.06 0.11 -16.72
CA ALA A 469 10.60 -0.01 -16.72
C ALA A 469 10.00 -0.05 -15.31
N LEU A 470 10.61 -0.80 -14.38
CA LEU A 470 10.18 -0.85 -12.98
C LEU A 470 10.40 0.49 -12.27
N PHE A 471 11.56 1.12 -12.47
CA PHE A 471 11.87 2.40 -11.86
C PHE A 471 10.89 3.50 -12.32
N ALA A 472 10.58 3.55 -13.62
CA ALA A 472 9.61 4.49 -14.17
C ALA A 472 8.19 4.27 -13.60
N LEU A 473 7.78 3.01 -13.42
CA LEU A 473 6.51 2.69 -12.77
C LEU A 473 6.50 3.21 -11.32
N THR A 474 7.49 2.85 -10.51
CA THR A 474 7.55 3.25 -9.10
C THR A 474 7.54 4.77 -8.96
N GLN A 475 8.28 5.49 -9.80
CA GLN A 475 8.30 6.96 -9.78
C GLN A 475 6.92 7.58 -10.07
N GLU A 476 6.18 7.09 -11.07
CA GLU A 476 4.83 7.59 -11.35
C GLU A 476 3.82 7.21 -10.27
N LEU A 477 3.90 5.98 -9.73
CA LEU A 477 3.02 5.54 -8.64
C LEU A 477 3.25 6.34 -7.36
N SER A 478 4.48 6.78 -7.09
CA SER A 478 4.81 7.62 -5.93
C SER A 478 4.30 9.06 -6.06
N ALA A 479 4.12 9.57 -7.27
CA ALA A 479 3.62 10.93 -7.51
C ALA A 479 2.08 11.01 -7.50
N ALA A 480 1.39 9.88 -7.66
CA ALA A 480 -0.06 9.81 -7.73
C ALA A 480 -0.68 9.64 -6.34
N GLU A 481 -1.70 10.45 -6.03
CA GLU A 481 -2.37 10.40 -4.73
C GLU A 481 -3.73 9.69 -4.79
N ARG A 482 -4.38 9.70 -5.96
CA ARG A 482 -5.71 9.11 -6.16
C ARG A 482 -5.65 7.76 -6.86
N ALA A 483 -6.62 6.90 -6.56
CA ALA A 483 -6.73 5.58 -7.17
C ALA A 483 -6.82 5.64 -8.71
N GLU A 484 -7.51 6.63 -9.26
CA GLU A 484 -7.65 6.84 -10.71
C GLU A 484 -6.32 7.26 -11.37
N GLU A 485 -5.54 8.10 -10.70
CA GLU A 485 -4.22 8.54 -11.18
C GLU A 485 -3.22 7.37 -11.17
N ILE A 486 -3.21 6.60 -10.09
CA ILE A 486 -2.41 5.38 -9.92
C ILE A 486 -2.77 4.36 -11.01
N ALA A 487 -4.06 4.12 -11.22
CA ALA A 487 -4.55 3.21 -12.24
C ALA A 487 -4.17 3.67 -13.66
N ALA A 488 -4.25 4.97 -13.95
CA ALA A 488 -3.88 5.53 -15.24
C ALA A 488 -2.38 5.38 -15.53
N ALA A 489 -1.53 5.64 -14.53
CA ALA A 489 -0.09 5.41 -14.62
C ALA A 489 0.24 3.93 -14.85
N ALA A 490 -0.37 3.04 -14.07
CA ALA A 490 -0.22 1.59 -14.21
C ALA A 490 -0.60 1.11 -15.62
N CYS A 491 -1.75 1.56 -16.15
CA CYS A 491 -2.20 1.20 -17.50
C CYS A 491 -1.23 1.67 -18.59
N ARG A 492 -0.74 2.91 -18.54
CA ARG A 492 0.22 3.42 -19.54
C ARG A 492 1.51 2.61 -19.53
N ARG A 493 2.10 2.41 -18.34
CA ARG A 493 3.37 1.68 -18.21
C ARG A 493 3.26 0.21 -18.52
N ALA A 494 2.17 -0.44 -18.14
CA ALA A 494 1.93 -1.83 -18.50
C ALA A 494 1.71 -1.98 -20.03
N ALA A 495 1.04 -1.02 -20.67
CA ALA A 495 0.86 -1.03 -22.11
C ALA A 495 2.19 -0.90 -22.88
N GLU A 496 3.09 -0.04 -22.40
CA GLU A 496 4.45 0.14 -22.97
C GLU A 496 5.34 -1.09 -22.73
N ALA A 497 5.41 -1.59 -21.49
CA ALA A 497 6.32 -2.67 -21.11
C ALA A 497 5.94 -4.03 -21.72
N PHE A 498 4.65 -4.29 -21.95
CA PHE A 498 4.15 -5.58 -22.43
C PHE A 498 3.61 -5.55 -23.86
N ASP A 499 3.74 -4.43 -24.57
CA ASP A 499 3.11 -4.19 -25.89
C ASP A 499 1.65 -4.68 -25.93
N ALA A 500 0.87 -4.18 -24.99
CA ALA A 500 -0.49 -4.63 -24.70
C ALA A 500 -1.46 -3.45 -24.55
N VAL A 501 -2.75 -3.73 -24.66
CA VAL A 501 -3.77 -2.83 -24.10
C VAL A 501 -3.99 -3.22 -22.64
N ALA A 502 -4.03 -2.24 -21.74
CA ALA A 502 -4.11 -2.48 -20.30
C ALA A 502 -5.33 -1.81 -19.67
N TRP A 503 -5.94 -2.47 -18.69
CA TRP A 503 -7.03 -1.94 -17.86
C TRP A 503 -6.73 -2.22 -16.39
N VAL A 504 -7.14 -1.32 -15.51
CA VAL A 504 -7.09 -1.53 -14.06
C VAL A 504 -8.50 -1.38 -13.50
N PHE A 505 -8.95 -2.40 -12.77
CA PHE A 505 -10.24 -2.44 -12.10
C PHE A 505 -10.06 -2.38 -10.58
N ALA A 506 -10.90 -1.59 -9.90
CA ALA A 506 -11.01 -1.61 -8.46
C ALA A 506 -11.98 -2.71 -8.00
N ALA A 507 -11.68 -3.31 -6.85
CA ALA A 507 -12.60 -4.20 -6.18
C ALA A 507 -13.74 -3.38 -5.52
N ARG A 508 -14.98 -3.61 -5.96
CA ARG A 508 -16.19 -3.06 -5.32
C ARG A 508 -17.19 -4.19 -5.01
N PRO A 509 -18.06 -4.03 -3.99
CA PRO A 509 -18.97 -5.09 -3.55
C PRO A 509 -19.98 -5.56 -4.61
N ALA A 510 -20.40 -4.68 -5.52
CA ALA A 510 -21.46 -4.97 -6.49
C ALA A 510 -20.92 -5.47 -7.84
N ALA A 511 -19.89 -4.81 -8.38
CA ALA A 511 -19.27 -5.15 -9.65
C ALA A 511 -17.88 -4.49 -9.74
N PRO A 512 -16.91 -5.09 -10.44
CA PRO A 512 -15.63 -4.43 -10.69
C PRO A 512 -15.82 -3.08 -11.37
N GLU A 513 -15.22 -2.03 -10.81
CA GLU A 513 -15.25 -0.68 -11.35
C GLU A 513 -13.99 -0.43 -12.17
N LEU A 514 -14.14 0.03 -13.42
CA LEU A 514 -13.00 0.38 -14.25
C LEU A 514 -12.42 1.72 -13.77
N LEU A 515 -11.18 1.71 -13.27
CA LEU A 515 -10.48 2.94 -12.86
C LEU A 515 -9.77 3.61 -14.04
N ALA A 516 -9.10 2.83 -14.89
CA ALA A 516 -8.36 3.36 -16.02
C ALA A 516 -8.16 2.34 -17.14
N CYS A 517 -7.92 2.85 -18.34
CA CYS A 517 -7.56 2.08 -19.52
C CYS A 517 -6.44 2.79 -20.30
N SER A 518 -5.52 2.04 -20.89
CA SER A 518 -4.47 2.60 -21.75
C SER A 518 -5.00 3.11 -23.10
N GLN A 519 -6.18 2.63 -23.52
CA GLN A 519 -6.86 3.04 -24.75
C GLN A 519 -8.36 3.27 -24.50
N PRO A 520 -8.85 4.52 -24.50
CA PRO A 520 -10.23 4.85 -24.11
C PRO A 520 -11.32 4.13 -24.90
N GLN A 521 -11.04 3.72 -26.14
CA GLN A 521 -12.00 3.03 -27.02
C GLN A 521 -11.98 1.50 -26.89
N ALA A 522 -11.02 0.93 -26.15
CA ALA A 522 -10.86 -0.50 -26.03
C ALA A 522 -11.77 -1.05 -24.91
N LEU A 523 -12.89 -1.64 -25.31
CA LEU A 523 -13.85 -2.27 -24.40
C LEU A 523 -13.53 -3.75 -24.18
N LEU A 524 -13.95 -4.27 -23.02
CA LEU A 524 -13.94 -5.69 -22.69
C LEU A 524 -15.34 -6.27 -22.95
N ASP A 525 -15.40 -7.46 -23.55
CA ASP A 525 -16.64 -8.18 -23.75
C ASP A 525 -17.13 -8.85 -22.44
N ALA A 526 -18.33 -9.43 -22.47
CA ALA A 526 -18.92 -10.07 -21.29
C ALA A 526 -18.13 -11.29 -20.77
N ARG A 527 -17.41 -12.00 -21.64
CA ARG A 527 -16.58 -13.16 -21.25
C ARG A 527 -15.29 -12.68 -20.59
N GLU A 528 -14.67 -11.66 -21.15
CA GLU A 528 -13.46 -11.01 -20.63
C GLU A 528 -13.73 -10.36 -19.27
N LEU A 529 -14.86 -9.66 -19.09
CA LEU A 529 -15.30 -9.17 -17.77
C LEU A 529 -15.50 -10.32 -16.76
N GLY A 530 -15.94 -11.50 -17.22
CA GLY A 530 -16.02 -12.71 -16.41
C GLY A 530 -14.65 -13.18 -15.88
N VAL A 531 -13.60 -13.03 -16.69
CA VAL A 531 -12.21 -13.33 -16.28
C VAL A 531 -11.72 -12.34 -15.22
N VAL A 532 -12.01 -11.04 -15.39
CA VAL A 532 -11.69 -10.00 -14.40
C VAL A 532 -12.34 -10.31 -13.06
N ARG A 533 -13.64 -10.66 -13.07
CA ARG A 533 -14.37 -11.00 -11.84
C ARG A 533 -13.82 -12.27 -11.18
N TRP A 534 -13.48 -13.29 -11.96
CA TRP A 534 -12.88 -14.50 -11.43
C TRP A 534 -11.54 -14.22 -10.72
N ALA A 535 -10.69 -13.38 -11.33
CA ALA A 535 -9.40 -13.02 -10.75
C ALA A 535 -9.56 -12.23 -9.44
N LEU A 536 -10.53 -11.31 -9.37
CA LEU A 536 -10.87 -10.59 -8.14
C LEU A 536 -11.40 -11.51 -7.04
N ASP A 537 -12.30 -12.43 -7.38
CA ASP A 537 -12.97 -13.30 -6.40
C ASP A 537 -12.05 -14.39 -5.86
N ARG A 538 -11.19 -14.97 -6.71
CA ARG A 538 -10.30 -16.08 -6.35
C ARG A 538 -8.90 -15.67 -5.95
N GLY A 539 -8.42 -14.50 -6.39
CA GLY A 539 -7.07 -14.03 -6.08
C GLY A 539 -5.97 -14.72 -6.89
N ASP A 540 -6.33 -15.43 -7.95
CA ASP A 540 -5.41 -16.08 -8.89
C ASP A 540 -5.48 -15.38 -10.26
N ALA A 541 -4.41 -15.49 -11.06
CA ALA A 541 -4.41 -15.01 -12.45
C ALA A 541 -5.27 -15.89 -13.37
N ALA A 542 -5.96 -15.30 -14.33
CA ALA A 542 -6.78 -16.02 -15.31
C ALA A 542 -6.72 -15.43 -16.71
N GLY A 543 -7.09 -16.25 -17.69
CA GLY A 543 -7.12 -15.88 -19.10
C GLY A 543 -5.89 -16.34 -19.88
N LEU A 544 -5.49 -15.55 -20.87
CA LEU A 544 -4.45 -15.87 -21.84
C LEU A 544 -3.13 -16.30 -21.17
N GLY A 545 -2.73 -17.56 -21.38
CA GLY A 545 -1.47 -18.10 -20.86
C GLY A 545 -1.53 -18.66 -19.44
N THR A 546 -2.74 -18.83 -18.87
CA THR A 546 -2.97 -19.48 -17.57
C THR A 546 -3.76 -20.79 -17.74
N ASP A 547 -3.80 -21.62 -16.70
CA ASP A 547 -4.64 -22.84 -16.69
C ASP A 547 -6.12 -22.56 -16.45
N THR A 548 -6.46 -21.32 -16.06
CA THR A 548 -7.83 -20.92 -15.72
C THR A 548 -8.41 -19.99 -16.77
N LEU A 549 -9.51 -20.42 -17.41
CA LEU A 549 -10.18 -19.67 -18.49
C LEU A 549 -9.24 -19.28 -19.68
N PRO A 550 -8.38 -20.20 -20.20
CA PRO A 550 -7.37 -19.89 -21.22
C PRO A 550 -7.92 -19.43 -22.58
N GLY A 551 -9.20 -19.67 -22.84
CA GLY A 551 -9.84 -19.39 -24.14
C GLY A 551 -10.13 -17.90 -24.41
N THR A 552 -9.69 -16.99 -23.54
CA THR A 552 -9.88 -15.54 -23.69
C THR A 552 -8.58 -14.86 -24.10
N PRO A 553 -8.64 -13.77 -24.91
CA PRO A 553 -7.43 -13.09 -25.39
C PRO A 553 -6.83 -12.13 -24.36
N VAL A 554 -7.40 -12.06 -23.15
CA VAL A 554 -6.96 -11.18 -22.07
C VAL A 554 -6.34 -12.00 -20.94
N LEU A 555 -5.33 -11.44 -20.29
CA LEU A 555 -4.74 -11.95 -19.06
C LEU A 555 -5.13 -11.02 -17.91
N ALA A 556 -5.85 -11.52 -16.92
CA ALA A 556 -6.19 -10.81 -15.70
C ALA A 556 -5.27 -11.25 -14.57
N VAL A 557 -4.59 -10.30 -13.94
CA VAL A 557 -3.69 -10.50 -12.81
C VAL A 557 -4.24 -9.76 -11.59
N PRO A 558 -4.50 -10.46 -10.47
CA PRO A 558 -4.98 -9.85 -9.25
C PRO A 558 -3.92 -8.93 -8.63
N LEU A 559 -4.36 -7.78 -8.17
CA LEU A 559 -3.55 -6.82 -7.42
C LEU A 559 -3.76 -7.13 -5.95
N THR A 560 -2.83 -7.88 -5.36
CA THR A 560 -2.96 -8.42 -3.98
C THR A 560 -1.94 -7.77 -3.04
N VAL A 561 -2.40 -7.34 -1.87
CA VAL A 561 -1.56 -6.85 -0.75
C VAL A 561 -2.00 -7.55 0.53
N GLY A 562 -1.18 -8.45 1.05
CA GLY A 562 -1.57 -9.32 2.17
C GLY A 562 -2.84 -10.12 1.83
N SER A 563 -3.87 -10.00 2.66
CA SER A 563 -5.21 -10.60 2.43
C SER A 563 -6.15 -9.73 1.59
N THR A 564 -5.76 -8.49 1.28
CA THR A 564 -6.60 -7.54 0.54
C THR A 564 -6.35 -7.61 -0.96
N ARG A 565 -7.41 -7.40 -1.74
CA ARG A 565 -7.38 -7.39 -3.20
C ARG A 565 -7.92 -6.05 -3.69
N PRO A 566 -7.11 -4.98 -3.68
CA PRO A 566 -7.53 -3.65 -4.12
C PRO A 566 -8.04 -3.61 -5.58
N GLY A 567 -7.61 -4.54 -6.44
CA GLY A 567 -8.03 -4.55 -7.83
C GLY A 567 -7.51 -5.71 -8.68
N VAL A 568 -7.67 -5.57 -9.99
CA VAL A 568 -7.10 -6.46 -11.01
C VAL A 568 -6.51 -5.62 -12.14
N LEU A 569 -5.30 -5.99 -12.59
CA LEU A 569 -4.67 -5.51 -13.82
C LEU A 569 -4.98 -6.48 -14.96
N VAL A 570 -5.55 -5.98 -16.05
CA VAL A 570 -5.91 -6.77 -17.23
C VAL A 570 -5.05 -6.36 -18.39
N LEU A 571 -4.49 -7.32 -19.12
CA LEU A 571 -3.67 -7.10 -20.30
C LEU A 571 -4.23 -7.85 -21.51
N ARG A 572 -4.28 -7.19 -22.66
CA ARG A 572 -4.54 -7.80 -23.97
C ARG A 572 -3.30 -7.59 -24.86
N PRO A 573 -2.38 -8.57 -24.91
CA PRO A 573 -1.16 -8.46 -25.73
C PRO A 573 -1.49 -8.33 -27.22
N ARG A 574 -0.82 -7.43 -27.95
CA ARG A 574 -1.06 -7.23 -29.39
C ARG A 574 -0.68 -8.44 -30.23
N ALA A 575 0.35 -9.17 -29.81
CA ALA A 575 0.80 -10.39 -30.47
C ALA A 575 -0.14 -11.59 -30.26
N GLY A 576 -1.20 -11.46 -29.45
CA GLY A 576 -2.15 -12.54 -29.15
C GLY A 576 -1.55 -13.70 -28.35
N ARG A 577 -0.39 -13.49 -27.74
CA ARG A 577 0.36 -14.49 -26.95
C ARG A 577 0.54 -13.97 -25.54
N GLY A 578 0.41 -14.85 -24.56
CA GLY A 578 0.70 -14.53 -23.17
C GLY A 578 2.17 -14.13 -22.97
N PRO A 579 2.49 -13.41 -21.89
CA PRO A 579 3.85 -13.02 -21.57
C PRO A 579 4.77 -14.26 -21.46
N SER A 580 6.03 -14.09 -21.87
CA SER A 580 7.08 -15.10 -21.63
C SER A 580 7.30 -15.29 -20.12
N VAL A 581 8.03 -16.32 -19.69
CA VAL A 581 8.31 -16.54 -18.26
C VAL A 581 8.95 -15.32 -17.60
N ASP A 582 9.86 -14.63 -18.30
CA ASP A 582 10.47 -13.39 -17.81
C ASP A 582 9.47 -12.23 -17.78
N GLY A 583 8.59 -12.15 -18.78
CA GLY A 583 7.50 -11.19 -18.80
C GLY A 583 6.48 -11.44 -17.68
N GLN A 584 6.23 -12.70 -17.32
CA GLN A 584 5.35 -13.07 -16.20
C GLN A 584 5.94 -12.62 -14.86
N HIS A 585 7.24 -12.80 -14.65
CA HIS A 585 7.89 -12.31 -13.43
C HIS A 585 7.87 -10.77 -13.35
N LEU A 586 8.16 -10.07 -14.45
CA LEU A 586 8.05 -8.62 -14.51
C LEU A 586 6.60 -8.16 -14.25
N LEU A 587 5.62 -8.88 -14.77
CA LEU A 587 4.20 -8.60 -14.57
C LEU A 587 3.77 -8.80 -13.11
N ASP A 588 4.26 -9.84 -12.43
CA ASP A 588 4.01 -10.04 -11.00
C ASP A 588 4.58 -8.88 -10.16
N LEU A 589 5.80 -8.44 -10.48
CA LEU A 589 6.40 -7.28 -9.83
C LEU A 589 5.61 -5.99 -10.09
N PHE A 590 5.16 -5.77 -11.32
CA PHE A 590 4.26 -4.65 -11.68
C PHE A 590 2.96 -4.72 -10.86
N ALA A 591 2.31 -5.88 -10.83
CA ALA A 591 1.06 -6.09 -10.11
C ALA A 591 1.21 -5.79 -8.62
N ARG A 592 2.28 -6.27 -7.97
CA ARG A 592 2.55 -5.99 -6.55
C ARG A 592 2.76 -4.50 -6.26
N GLN A 593 3.52 -3.79 -7.11
CA GLN A 593 3.76 -2.35 -6.95
C GLN A 593 2.47 -1.54 -7.09
N VAL A 594 1.67 -1.85 -8.10
CA VAL A 594 0.36 -1.19 -8.33
C VAL A 594 -0.62 -1.54 -7.20
N ALA A 595 -0.66 -2.79 -6.74
CA ALA A 595 -1.50 -3.21 -5.63
C ALA A 595 -1.16 -2.42 -4.36
N GLY A 596 0.12 -2.29 -4.03
CA GLY A 596 0.60 -1.50 -2.90
C GLY A 596 0.20 -0.03 -3.00
N ALA A 597 0.31 0.56 -4.19
CA ALA A 597 -0.10 1.95 -4.42
C ALA A 597 -1.61 2.15 -4.24
N LEU A 598 -2.45 1.29 -4.83
CA LEU A 598 -3.91 1.37 -4.66
C LEU A 598 -4.34 1.16 -3.21
N ALA A 599 -3.71 0.22 -2.49
CA ALA A 599 -4.00 -0.01 -1.08
C ALA A 599 -3.65 1.22 -0.23
N ARG A 600 -2.53 1.90 -0.50
CA ARG A 600 -2.18 3.16 0.17
C ARG A 600 -3.19 4.27 -0.11
N ALA A 601 -3.67 4.40 -1.34
CA ALA A 601 -4.68 5.40 -1.69
C ALA A 601 -6.02 5.14 -0.96
N ASP A 602 -6.50 3.89 -0.93
CA ASP A 602 -7.72 3.52 -0.20
C ASP A 602 -7.58 3.78 1.31
N LEU A 603 -6.43 3.44 1.91
CA LEU A 603 -6.14 3.75 3.31
C LEU A 603 -6.14 5.26 3.58
N ALA A 604 -5.54 6.05 2.71
CA ALA A 604 -5.52 7.51 2.83
C ALA A 604 -6.93 8.10 2.73
N ASP A 605 -7.77 7.62 1.80
CA ASP A 605 -9.15 8.09 1.66
C ASP A 605 -10.02 7.72 2.88
N ARG A 606 -9.85 6.52 3.42
CA ARG A 606 -10.54 6.11 4.67
C ARG A 606 -10.09 6.95 5.85
N ALA A 607 -8.81 7.27 5.96
CA ALA A 607 -8.27 8.11 7.01
C ALA A 607 -8.84 9.54 6.93
N ARG A 608 -8.87 10.16 5.73
CA ARG A 608 -9.49 11.47 5.51
C ARG A 608 -10.97 11.46 5.88
N ALA A 609 -11.72 10.45 5.44
CA ALA A 609 -13.14 10.33 5.77
C ALA A 609 -13.40 10.15 7.27
N SER A 610 -12.53 9.40 7.96
CA SER A 610 -12.61 9.24 9.42
C SER A 610 -12.29 10.53 10.15
N ALA A 611 -11.28 11.29 9.71
CA ALA A 611 -10.89 12.56 10.31
C ALA A 611 -12.03 13.59 10.24
N VAL A 612 -12.66 13.73 9.06
CA VAL A 612 -13.82 14.63 8.88
C VAL A 612 -14.99 14.25 9.80
N ARG A 613 -15.24 12.95 10.01
CA ARG A 613 -16.30 12.49 10.94
C ARG A 613 -15.94 12.74 12.39
N ALA A 614 -14.68 12.54 12.77
CA ALA A 614 -14.21 12.79 14.14
C ALA A 614 -14.31 14.28 14.49
N GLU A 615 -13.90 15.17 13.57
CA GLU A 615 -14.03 16.63 13.72
C GLU A 615 -15.50 17.05 13.89
N ALA A 616 -16.41 16.46 13.09
CA ALA A 616 -17.84 16.73 13.21
C ALA A 616 -18.42 16.28 14.57
N GLU A 617 -17.98 15.14 15.11
CA GLU A 617 -18.43 14.65 16.42
C GLU A 617 -17.84 15.47 17.58
N GLU A 618 -16.59 15.91 17.46
CA GLU A 618 -15.96 16.79 18.45
C GLU A 618 -16.66 18.16 18.52
N LEU A 619 -16.96 18.76 17.37
CA LEU A 619 -17.80 19.94 17.26
C LEU A 619 -19.16 19.72 17.93
N ARG A 620 -19.86 18.62 17.60
CA ARG A 620 -21.16 18.26 18.20
C ARG A 620 -21.08 18.14 19.73
N SER A 621 -20.04 17.50 20.26
CA SER A 621 -19.82 17.32 21.70
C SER A 621 -19.57 18.65 22.41
N SER A 622 -18.71 19.50 21.84
CA SER A 622 -18.41 20.85 22.37
C SER A 622 -19.69 21.71 22.42
N LEU A 623 -20.51 21.65 21.37
CA LEU A 623 -21.79 22.36 21.31
C LEU A 623 -22.77 21.90 22.39
N LEU A 624 -22.93 20.59 22.59
CA LEU A 624 -23.82 20.06 23.64
C LEU A 624 -23.36 20.46 25.05
N SER A 625 -22.05 20.51 25.28
CA SER A 625 -21.47 20.96 26.55
C SER A 625 -21.77 22.44 26.84
N ALA A 626 -21.59 23.32 25.84
CA ALA A 626 -21.87 24.75 25.96
C ALA A 626 -23.38 25.01 26.24
N VAL A 627 -24.27 24.34 25.51
CA VAL A 627 -25.72 24.44 25.71
C VAL A 627 -26.13 23.98 27.12
N SER A 628 -25.55 22.87 27.59
CA SER A 628 -25.84 22.35 28.94
C SER A 628 -25.45 23.33 30.04
N HIS A 629 -24.34 24.04 29.87
CA HIS A 629 -23.89 25.07 30.82
C HIS A 629 -24.85 26.27 30.87
N ASP A 630 -25.24 26.78 29.70
CA ASP A 630 -26.11 27.96 29.58
C ASP A 630 -27.55 27.68 30.06
N LEU A 631 -28.03 26.43 30.02
CA LEU A 631 -29.30 26.01 30.63
C LEU A 631 -29.21 25.82 32.15
N ARG A 632 -28.05 25.37 32.67
CA ARG A 632 -27.89 25.09 34.11
C ARG A 632 -27.93 26.35 34.96
N THR A 633 -27.42 27.47 34.44
CA THR A 633 -27.35 28.76 35.15
C THR A 633 -28.74 29.31 35.54
N PRO A 634 -29.69 29.54 34.62
CA PRO A 634 -31.05 29.98 34.97
C PRO A 634 -31.78 28.96 35.83
N LEU A 635 -31.59 27.65 35.58
CA LEU A 635 -32.22 26.60 36.37
C LEU A 635 -31.76 26.61 37.84
N ALA A 636 -30.47 26.86 38.07
CA ALA A 636 -29.92 26.99 39.41
C ALA A 636 -30.48 28.21 40.15
N ALA A 637 -30.64 29.35 39.46
CA ALA A 637 -31.25 30.56 40.02
C ALA A 637 -32.73 30.34 40.39
N ILE A 638 -33.53 29.77 39.47
CA ILE A 638 -34.94 29.41 39.72
C ILE A 638 -35.06 28.47 40.92
N THR A 639 -34.20 27.44 40.96
CA THR A 639 -34.20 26.45 42.05
C THR A 639 -33.83 27.11 43.38
N GLY A 640 -32.79 27.94 43.42
CA GLY A 640 -32.33 28.63 44.62
C GLY A 640 -33.37 29.61 45.18
N ALA A 641 -33.99 30.41 44.31
CA ALA A 641 -35.06 31.32 44.70
C ALA A 641 -36.29 30.54 45.20
N GLY A 642 -36.69 29.48 44.50
CA GLY A 642 -37.80 28.61 44.88
C GLY A 642 -37.58 27.89 46.22
N THR A 643 -36.37 27.37 46.48
CA THR A 643 -36.03 26.76 47.77
C THR A 643 -36.05 27.77 48.91
N THR A 644 -35.58 28.99 48.66
CA THR A 644 -35.56 30.07 49.67
C THR A 644 -36.99 30.48 50.04
N LEU A 645 -37.89 30.61 49.06
CA LEU A 645 -39.31 30.88 49.28
C LEU A 645 -40.01 29.75 50.06
N ARG A 646 -39.62 28.49 49.84
CA ARG A 646 -40.18 27.32 50.54
C ARG A 646 -39.71 27.23 51.99
N ASP A 647 -38.42 27.44 52.22
CA ASP A 647 -37.77 27.15 53.51
C ASP A 647 -37.82 28.34 54.49
N ALA A 648 -38.14 29.54 54.02
CA ALA A 648 -38.29 30.76 54.84
C ALA A 648 -39.69 31.42 54.68
N PRO A 649 -40.76 30.85 55.28
CA PRO A 649 -42.13 31.36 55.12
C PRO A 649 -42.36 32.78 55.69
N ASP A 650 -41.52 33.20 56.64
CA ASP A 650 -41.59 34.50 57.33
C ASP A 650 -40.81 35.62 56.60
N LEU A 651 -40.44 35.43 55.33
CA LEU A 651 -39.75 36.45 54.54
C LEU A 651 -40.55 37.76 54.44
N PRO A 652 -39.91 38.93 54.56
CA PRO A 652 -40.53 40.21 54.28
C PRO A 652 -41.16 40.22 52.88
N ALA A 653 -42.33 40.86 52.71
CA ALA A 653 -43.05 40.90 51.44
C ALA A 653 -42.15 41.35 50.27
N ALA A 654 -41.34 42.39 50.48
CA ALA A 654 -40.39 42.88 49.47
C ALA A 654 -39.34 41.84 49.03
N SER A 655 -38.84 41.01 49.94
CA SER A 655 -37.87 39.95 49.60
C SER A 655 -38.53 38.77 48.91
N ARG A 656 -39.79 38.49 49.26
CA ARG A 656 -40.61 37.47 48.61
C ARG A 656 -40.93 37.84 47.17
N ASP A 657 -41.33 39.08 46.94
CA ASP A 657 -41.64 39.61 45.61
C ASP A 657 -40.38 39.62 44.73
N ALA A 658 -39.23 40.03 45.27
CA ALA A 658 -37.96 39.97 44.54
C ALA A 658 -37.57 38.54 44.11
N LEU A 659 -37.74 37.54 44.97
CA LEU A 659 -37.45 36.13 44.63
C LEU A 659 -38.44 35.56 43.60
N LEU A 660 -39.71 35.99 43.65
CA LEU A 660 -40.71 35.62 42.63
C LEU A 660 -40.37 36.25 41.28
N ASP A 661 -39.97 37.52 41.26
CA ASP A 661 -39.53 38.22 40.06
C ASP A 661 -38.27 37.57 39.45
N ASP A 662 -37.31 37.13 40.27
CA ASP A 662 -36.13 36.39 39.82
C ASP A 662 -36.51 35.07 39.12
N ILE A 663 -37.47 34.31 39.69
CA ILE A 663 -37.97 33.08 39.10
C ILE A 663 -38.63 33.36 37.73
N VAL A 664 -39.51 34.37 37.67
CA VAL A 664 -40.21 34.72 36.43
C VAL A 664 -39.22 35.18 35.36
N THR A 665 -38.24 35.99 35.74
CA THR A 665 -37.22 36.52 34.83
C THR A 665 -36.33 35.41 34.28
N GLU A 666 -35.83 34.51 35.13
CA GLU A 666 -34.97 33.41 34.68
C GLU A 666 -35.76 32.32 33.92
N ALA A 667 -37.04 32.11 34.23
CA ALA A 667 -37.91 31.21 33.45
C ALA A 667 -38.16 31.75 32.04
N ALA A 668 -38.47 33.05 31.90
CA ALA A 668 -38.62 33.71 30.60
C ALA A 668 -37.29 33.71 29.81
N ARG A 669 -36.15 33.77 30.51
CA ARG A 669 -34.82 33.63 29.90
C ARG A 669 -34.58 32.21 29.39
N LEU A 670 -34.91 31.18 30.17
CA LEU A 670 -34.81 29.77 29.79
C LEU A 670 -35.68 29.47 28.56
N GLU A 671 -36.92 29.96 28.55
CA GLU A 671 -37.86 29.77 27.43
C GLU A 671 -37.31 30.33 26.12
N ARG A 672 -36.76 31.56 26.14
CA ARG A 672 -36.08 32.14 24.98
C ARG A 672 -34.87 31.32 24.53
N LEU A 673 -34.11 30.77 25.47
CA LEU A 673 -32.90 29.99 25.16
C LEU A 673 -33.27 28.65 24.50
N VAL A 674 -34.31 27.97 24.99
CA VAL A 674 -34.86 26.75 24.40
C VAL A 674 -35.49 27.04 23.04
N GLY A 675 -36.25 28.13 22.91
CA GLY A 675 -36.84 28.57 21.63
C GLY A 675 -35.77 28.77 20.56
N ASN A 676 -34.71 29.53 20.87
CA ASN A 676 -33.59 29.75 19.95
C ASN A 676 -32.87 28.46 19.53
N LEU A 677 -32.77 27.46 20.43
CA LEU A 677 -32.19 26.15 20.10
C LEU A 677 -33.10 25.32 19.18
N LEU A 678 -34.41 25.35 19.42
CA LEU A 678 -35.38 24.66 18.58
C LEU A 678 -35.46 25.27 17.17
N ASP A 679 -35.41 26.60 17.08
CA ASP A 679 -35.37 27.29 15.79
C ASP A 679 -34.09 26.94 15.02
N MET A 680 -32.93 26.89 15.71
CA MET A 680 -31.67 26.49 15.11
C MET A 680 -31.70 25.05 14.57
N THR A 681 -32.22 24.09 15.34
CA THR A 681 -32.30 22.68 14.89
C THR A 681 -33.25 22.48 13.71
N ARG A 682 -34.35 23.24 13.63
CA ARG A 682 -35.26 23.26 12.48
C ARG A 682 -34.61 23.86 11.24
N LEU A 683 -33.83 24.91 11.40
CA LEU A 683 -33.05 25.54 10.33
C LEU A 683 -31.94 24.63 9.79
N GLU A 684 -31.20 23.92 10.65
CA GLU A 684 -30.11 23.02 10.26
C GLU A 684 -30.56 21.75 9.55
N SER A 685 -31.69 21.19 9.97
CA SER A 685 -32.25 19.99 9.35
C SER A 685 -32.90 20.26 7.98
N GLY A 686 -32.96 21.53 7.55
CA GLY A 686 -33.66 21.93 6.34
C GLY A 686 -35.17 21.68 6.40
N THR A 687 -35.73 21.42 7.58
CA THR A 687 -37.15 21.08 7.77
C THR A 687 -38.05 22.31 7.94
N LEU A 688 -37.47 23.51 8.00
CA LEU A 688 -38.22 24.76 8.09
C LEU A 688 -38.99 25.04 6.79
N VAL A 689 -40.31 24.90 6.82
CA VAL A 689 -41.21 25.31 5.73
C VAL A 689 -41.68 26.74 5.98
N LEU A 690 -41.30 27.66 5.10
CA LEU A 690 -41.71 29.08 5.18
C LEU A 690 -43.17 29.25 4.78
N ARG A 691 -43.94 29.98 5.61
CA ARG A 691 -45.30 30.42 5.29
C ARG A 691 -45.25 31.84 4.73
N ARG A 692 -44.94 31.95 3.44
CA ARG A 692 -44.76 33.24 2.78
C ARG A 692 -46.11 33.91 2.50
N ASP A 693 -46.22 35.18 2.87
CA ASP A 693 -47.36 36.05 2.57
C ASP A 693 -46.86 37.42 2.10
N TRP A 694 -47.71 38.19 1.43
CA TRP A 694 -47.41 39.55 1.00
C TRP A 694 -47.71 40.53 2.14
N VAL A 695 -46.65 41.08 2.74
CA VAL A 695 -46.79 41.93 3.92
C VAL A 695 -46.12 43.30 3.68
N PRO A 696 -46.76 44.42 4.04
CA PRO A 696 -46.12 45.72 4.00
C PRO A 696 -44.93 45.78 4.95
N VAL A 697 -43.83 46.38 4.50
CA VAL A 697 -42.61 46.54 5.34
C VAL A 697 -42.90 47.32 6.62
N GLU A 698 -43.82 48.31 6.58
CA GLU A 698 -44.23 49.06 7.78
C GLU A 698 -44.89 48.19 8.83
N GLU A 699 -45.66 47.19 8.42
CA GLU A 699 -46.35 46.30 9.35
C GLU A 699 -45.34 45.43 10.09
N LEU A 700 -44.32 44.94 9.38
CA LEU A 700 -43.22 44.16 9.97
C LEU A 700 -42.40 45.00 10.96
N VAL A 701 -42.04 46.23 10.56
CA VAL A 701 -41.30 47.16 11.42
C VAL A 701 -42.15 47.60 12.62
N GLY A 702 -43.42 47.92 12.39
CA GLY A 702 -44.38 48.34 13.42
C GLY A 702 -44.63 47.24 14.44
N SER A 703 -44.85 46.00 13.99
CA SER A 703 -45.02 44.82 14.87
C SER A 703 -43.78 44.61 15.75
N ALA A 704 -42.59 44.63 15.15
CA ALA A 704 -41.33 44.46 15.88
C ALA A 704 -41.09 45.57 16.92
N LEU A 705 -41.41 46.82 16.59
CA LEU A 705 -41.29 47.96 17.51
C LEU A 705 -42.31 47.91 18.65
N HIS A 706 -43.56 47.58 18.35
CA HIS A 706 -44.61 47.44 19.37
C HIS A 706 -44.26 46.34 20.39
N ARG A 707 -43.71 45.22 19.91
CA ARG A 707 -43.26 44.12 20.79
C ARG A 707 -42.10 44.53 21.71
N LEU A 708 -41.32 45.53 21.32
CA LEU A 708 -40.18 46.05 22.08
C LEU A 708 -40.48 47.38 22.80
N GLU A 709 -41.72 47.86 22.79
CA GLU A 709 -42.12 49.19 23.28
C GLU A 709 -41.70 49.42 24.74
N ALA A 710 -42.01 48.48 25.64
CA ALA A 710 -41.64 48.57 27.05
C ALA A 710 -40.11 48.57 27.28
N ARG A 711 -39.37 47.87 26.42
CA ARG A 711 -37.91 47.75 26.50
C ARG A 711 -37.21 48.99 25.94
N LEU A 712 -37.78 49.60 24.92
CA LEU A 712 -37.23 50.76 24.22
C LEU A 712 -37.78 52.11 24.73
N ALA A 713 -38.69 52.11 25.71
CA ALA A 713 -39.38 53.30 26.24
C ALA A 713 -38.47 54.47 26.65
N GLY A 714 -37.20 54.21 26.99
CA GLY A 714 -36.20 55.22 27.35
C GLY A 714 -35.26 55.65 26.22
N ARG A 715 -35.52 55.24 24.97
CA ARG A 715 -34.58 55.36 23.84
C ARG A 715 -35.25 55.90 22.58
N ALA A 716 -34.60 56.85 21.92
CA ALA A 716 -35.08 57.38 20.64
C ALA A 716 -34.87 56.35 19.52
N VAL A 717 -35.96 55.90 18.89
CA VAL A 717 -35.90 55.04 17.70
C VAL A 717 -36.37 55.86 16.50
N THR A 718 -35.51 56.01 15.50
CA THR A 718 -35.82 56.80 14.29
C THR A 718 -36.11 55.85 13.15
N VAL A 719 -37.31 55.92 12.58
CA VAL A 719 -37.74 55.05 11.48
C VAL A 719 -37.82 55.88 10.20
N ALA A 720 -37.07 55.49 9.17
CA ALA A 720 -37.06 56.13 7.86
C ALA A 720 -37.29 55.06 6.78
N LEU A 721 -38.55 54.87 6.39
CA LEU A 721 -38.95 53.92 5.35
C LEU A 721 -39.09 54.63 4.00
N ALA A 722 -38.70 53.96 2.93
CA ALA A 722 -38.88 54.43 1.55
C ALA A 722 -40.38 54.46 1.16
N ASP A 723 -40.75 55.45 0.34
CA ASP A 723 -42.11 55.67 -0.22
C ASP A 723 -42.02 55.48 -1.75
N PRO A 724 -42.84 54.61 -2.40
CA PRO A 724 -44.01 53.89 -1.88
C PRO A 724 -43.67 52.65 -1.04
N LEU A 725 -44.58 52.41 -0.10
CA LEU A 725 -44.57 51.33 0.86
C LEU A 725 -44.85 49.99 0.16
N GLU A 726 -43.80 49.20 -0.08
CA GLU A 726 -43.88 48.00 -0.91
C GLU A 726 -44.19 46.73 -0.09
N LEU A 727 -44.95 45.82 -0.70
CA LEU A 727 -45.24 44.50 -0.16
C LEU A 727 -44.05 43.56 -0.40
N VAL A 728 -43.66 42.81 0.62
CA VAL A 728 -42.63 41.77 0.51
C VAL A 728 -43.22 40.38 0.69
N LEU A 729 -42.80 39.42 -0.13
CA LEU A 729 -43.22 38.02 -0.02
C LEU A 729 -42.33 37.26 0.99
N VAL A 730 -42.74 37.25 2.26
CA VAL A 730 -41.93 36.74 3.38
C VAL A 730 -42.78 35.99 4.39
N ASP A 731 -42.16 35.21 5.27
CA ASP A 731 -42.82 34.68 6.46
C ASP A 731 -42.83 35.78 7.55
N PRO A 732 -43.99 36.39 7.87
CA PRO A 732 -44.05 37.56 8.74
C PRO A 732 -43.54 37.27 10.14
N VAL A 733 -43.80 36.07 10.67
CA VAL A 733 -43.41 35.69 12.03
C VAL A 733 -41.89 35.59 12.13
N LEU A 734 -41.25 34.94 11.16
CA LEU A 734 -39.80 34.77 11.14
C LEU A 734 -39.08 36.09 10.85
N LEU A 735 -39.63 36.94 9.97
CA LEU A 735 -39.00 38.22 9.67
C LEU A 735 -39.17 39.23 10.80
N GLU A 736 -40.31 39.24 11.49
CA GLU A 736 -40.48 39.98 12.75
C GLU A 736 -39.46 39.50 13.79
N GLN A 737 -39.29 38.19 13.95
CA GLN A 737 -38.30 37.61 14.87
C GLN A 737 -36.86 38.06 14.53
N LEU A 738 -36.50 38.12 13.25
CA LEU A 738 -35.21 38.66 12.80
C LEU A 738 -35.06 40.12 13.22
N LEU A 739 -36.06 40.97 12.99
CA LEU A 739 -36.03 42.39 13.34
C LEU A 739 -35.95 42.61 14.85
N VAL A 740 -36.74 41.87 15.63
CA VAL A 740 -36.71 41.89 17.10
C VAL A 740 -35.32 41.51 17.61
N ASN A 741 -34.69 40.47 17.06
CA ASN A 741 -33.34 40.06 17.44
C ASN A 741 -32.28 41.13 17.12
N LEU A 742 -32.37 41.79 15.96
CA LEU A 742 -31.46 42.88 15.60
C LEU A 742 -31.65 44.10 16.51
N LEU A 743 -32.89 44.47 16.83
CA LEU A 743 -33.22 45.59 17.72
C LEU A 743 -32.84 45.30 19.18
N GLU A 744 -33.03 44.07 19.67
CA GLU A 744 -32.52 43.66 20.98
C GLU A 744 -30.98 43.72 21.03
N ASN A 745 -30.31 43.35 19.95
CA ASN A 745 -28.86 43.42 19.86
C ASN A 745 -28.38 44.88 19.89
N ALA A 746 -29.01 45.75 19.11
CA ALA A 746 -28.76 47.19 19.14
C ALA A 746 -29.00 47.77 20.55
N ASP A 747 -30.11 47.42 21.21
CA ASP A 747 -30.42 47.86 22.58
C ASP A 747 -29.35 47.46 23.60
N LYS A 748 -28.88 46.21 23.55
CA LYS A 748 -27.88 45.64 24.47
C LYS A 748 -26.48 46.23 24.30
N HIS A 749 -26.08 46.50 23.05
CA HIS A 749 -24.70 46.91 22.72
C HIS A 749 -24.52 48.41 22.55
N THR A 750 -25.56 49.19 22.84
CA THR A 750 -25.59 50.65 22.66
C THR A 750 -25.77 51.35 24.02
N PRO A 751 -24.97 52.37 24.36
CA PRO A 751 -25.10 53.13 25.60
C PRO A 751 -26.48 53.79 25.78
N ALA A 752 -27.00 53.84 27.01
CA ALA A 752 -28.30 54.45 27.30
C ALA A 752 -28.37 55.92 26.82
N GLY A 753 -29.44 56.29 26.10
CA GLY A 753 -29.66 57.65 25.59
C GLY A 753 -29.20 57.93 24.15
N THR A 754 -28.48 57.02 23.49
CA THR A 754 -28.20 57.13 22.04
C THR A 754 -29.30 56.46 21.21
N ALA A 755 -29.53 56.98 20.00
CA ALA A 755 -30.62 56.56 19.13
C ALA A 755 -30.34 55.22 18.42
N ILE A 756 -31.40 54.52 18.03
CA ILE A 756 -31.36 53.40 17.08
C ILE A 756 -32.07 53.87 15.81
N GLU A 757 -31.50 53.61 14.65
CA GLU A 757 -32.11 53.99 13.36
C GLU A 757 -32.50 52.74 12.58
N LEU A 758 -33.74 52.72 12.09
CA LEU A 758 -34.22 51.71 11.17
C LEU A 758 -34.52 52.39 9.83
N ARG A 759 -33.79 51.98 8.79
CA ARG A 759 -33.88 52.55 7.45
C ARG A 759 -34.30 51.48 6.45
N SER A 760 -35.14 51.84 5.49
CA SER A 760 -35.31 51.04 4.28
C SER A 760 -34.86 51.82 3.05
N SER A 761 -34.25 51.11 2.11
CA SER A 761 -33.89 51.61 0.78
C SER A 761 -34.11 50.51 -0.24
N GLN A 762 -34.34 50.88 -1.49
CA GLN A 762 -34.60 49.91 -2.56
C GLN A 762 -33.81 50.25 -3.81
N ASP A 763 -33.40 49.21 -4.54
CA ASP A 763 -32.93 49.28 -5.92
C ASP A 763 -33.91 48.51 -6.84
N ASP A 764 -33.58 48.37 -8.12
CA ASP A 764 -34.46 47.68 -9.09
C ASP A 764 -34.67 46.20 -8.74
N ASP A 765 -33.70 45.58 -8.06
CA ASP A 765 -33.64 44.13 -7.84
C ASP A 765 -33.86 43.72 -6.37
N TYR A 766 -33.65 44.63 -5.42
CA TYR A 766 -33.60 44.33 -3.98
C TYR A 766 -34.21 45.42 -3.09
N LEU A 767 -34.85 44.98 -2.02
CA LEU A 767 -35.19 45.77 -0.85
C LEU A 767 -34.08 45.59 0.20
N GLU A 768 -33.54 46.69 0.70
CA GLU A 768 -32.60 46.72 1.82
C GLU A 768 -33.27 47.28 3.08
N LEU A 769 -33.20 46.52 4.17
CA LEU A 769 -33.57 46.93 5.53
C LEU A 769 -32.31 47.04 6.37
N GLU A 770 -32.08 48.19 6.99
CA GLU A 770 -30.85 48.47 7.74
C GLU A 770 -31.19 48.93 9.16
N VAL A 771 -30.66 48.21 10.16
CA VAL A 771 -30.70 48.59 11.58
C VAL A 771 -29.34 49.12 11.95
N ARG A 772 -29.27 50.41 12.31
CA ARG A 772 -28.04 51.07 12.74
C ARG A 772 -28.11 51.40 14.22
N ASP A 773 -27.01 51.13 14.90
CA ASP A 773 -26.78 51.58 16.25
C ASP A 773 -25.61 52.57 16.32
N HIS A 774 -25.57 53.30 17.43
CA HIS A 774 -24.53 54.26 17.77
C HIS A 774 -23.72 53.75 18.98
N GLY A 775 -23.47 52.44 19.03
CA GLY A 775 -22.71 51.75 20.07
C GLY A 775 -21.20 51.74 19.83
N ALA A 776 -20.50 50.80 20.48
CA ALA A 776 -19.05 50.65 20.33
C ALA A 776 -18.62 50.11 18.94
N GLY A 777 -19.56 49.60 18.16
CA GLY A 777 -19.29 48.95 16.88
C GLY A 777 -18.71 47.53 17.02
N LEU A 778 -18.36 46.96 15.88
CA LEU A 778 -17.74 45.65 15.69
C LEU A 778 -16.20 45.79 15.73
N ALA A 779 -15.49 44.81 16.28
CA ALA A 779 -14.02 44.79 16.17
C ALA A 779 -13.59 44.53 14.71
N ALA A 780 -12.42 45.03 14.32
CA ALA A 780 -11.89 44.83 12.97
C ALA A 780 -11.67 43.33 12.70
N GLY A 781 -12.29 42.79 11.65
CA GLY A 781 -12.25 41.37 11.30
C GLY A 781 -13.39 40.53 11.87
N ASP A 782 -14.26 41.11 12.71
CA ASP A 782 -15.41 40.43 13.27
C ASP A 782 -16.69 40.60 12.44
N GLU A 783 -16.67 41.36 11.36
CA GLU A 783 -17.85 41.68 10.53
C GLU A 783 -18.59 40.43 10.01
N GLU A 784 -17.85 39.36 9.69
CA GLU A 784 -18.42 38.06 9.32
C GLU A 784 -18.56 37.11 10.52
N ARG A 785 -17.65 37.21 11.49
CA ARG A 785 -17.58 36.31 12.64
C ARG A 785 -18.73 36.53 13.62
N VAL A 786 -19.32 37.73 13.67
CA VAL A 786 -20.52 37.99 14.49
C VAL A 786 -21.74 37.15 14.12
N PHE A 787 -21.74 36.54 12.94
CA PHE A 787 -22.79 35.60 12.52
C PHE A 787 -22.42 34.13 12.80
N GLU A 788 -21.21 33.84 13.26
CA GLU A 788 -20.82 32.50 13.69
C GLU A 788 -21.59 32.10 14.95
N LYS A 789 -21.92 30.81 15.05
CA LYS A 789 -22.69 30.28 16.17
C LYS A 789 -21.88 30.41 17.45
N PHE A 790 -22.51 30.88 18.52
CA PHE A 790 -21.91 31.03 19.85
C PHE A 790 -20.74 32.03 19.91
N TYR A 791 -20.50 32.78 18.82
CA TYR A 791 -19.51 33.85 18.83
C TYR A 791 -19.98 34.97 19.75
N ARG A 792 -19.08 35.43 20.62
CA ARG A 792 -19.30 36.56 21.52
C ARG A 792 -18.16 37.56 21.28
N GLY A 793 -18.52 38.82 21.03
CA GLY A 793 -17.55 39.90 20.91
C GLY A 793 -16.82 40.17 22.23
N ALA A 794 -15.78 41.01 22.19
CA ALA A 794 -14.84 41.27 23.29
C ALA A 794 -15.44 41.92 24.57
N ASN A 795 -16.76 42.10 24.67
CA ASN A 795 -17.40 42.71 25.84
C ASN A 795 -18.09 41.63 26.73
N PRO A 796 -17.47 41.20 27.85
CA PRO A 796 -17.97 40.10 28.68
C PRO A 796 -19.22 40.45 29.52
N ALA A 797 -19.70 41.70 29.50
CA ALA A 797 -20.82 42.16 30.30
C ALA A 797 -22.21 41.89 29.69
N SER A 798 -22.31 41.49 28.41
CA SER A 798 -23.59 41.22 27.75
C SER A 798 -24.01 39.75 27.88
N SER A 799 -25.06 39.49 28.66
CA SER A 799 -25.73 38.19 28.79
C SER A 799 -26.40 37.78 27.46
N GLY A 800 -25.86 36.76 26.77
CA GLY A 800 -26.46 36.19 25.56
C GLY A 800 -25.78 34.91 25.04
N ALA A 801 -26.56 33.97 24.50
CA ALA A 801 -26.09 32.66 24.03
C ALA A 801 -25.24 32.71 22.72
N GLY A 802 -25.04 33.88 22.12
CA GLY A 802 -24.33 34.01 20.83
C GLY A 802 -25.06 33.37 19.64
N LEU A 803 -26.37 33.12 19.77
CA LEU A 803 -27.20 32.48 18.74
C LEU A 803 -28.05 33.47 17.93
N GLY A 804 -28.33 34.66 18.47
CA GLY A 804 -29.30 35.60 17.87
C GLY A 804 -28.95 36.00 16.44
N LEU A 805 -27.72 36.49 16.20
CA LEU A 805 -27.28 36.93 14.88
C LEU A 805 -27.13 35.76 13.88
N ALA A 806 -26.72 34.58 14.35
CA ALA A 806 -26.68 33.36 13.54
C ALA A 806 -28.09 32.96 13.07
N ILE A 807 -29.10 33.06 13.94
CA ILE A 807 -30.52 32.84 13.60
C ILE A 807 -30.99 33.88 12.59
N CYS A 808 -30.67 35.16 12.79
CA CYS A 808 -31.01 36.23 11.83
C CYS A 808 -30.45 35.91 10.43
N ARG A 809 -29.18 35.47 10.34
CA ARG A 809 -28.56 35.12 9.05
C ARG A 809 -29.21 33.88 8.41
N ALA A 810 -29.60 32.89 9.22
CA ALA A 810 -30.30 31.71 8.74
C ALA A 810 -31.72 32.04 8.24
N ILE A 811 -32.47 32.89 8.95
CA ILE A 811 -33.78 33.38 8.52
C ILE A 811 -33.66 34.16 7.20
N ALA A 812 -32.67 35.06 7.08
CA ALA A 812 -32.42 35.81 5.85
C ALA A 812 -32.15 34.87 4.67
N ARG A 813 -31.26 33.89 4.84
CA ARG A 813 -30.94 32.89 3.80
C ARG A 813 -32.14 32.02 3.43
N ALA A 814 -32.97 31.62 4.40
CA ALA A 814 -34.19 30.85 4.12
C ALA A 814 -35.15 31.63 3.19
N HIS A 815 -35.20 32.96 3.35
CA HIS A 815 -35.95 33.85 2.47
C HIS A 815 -35.27 34.18 1.14
N GLY A 816 -34.10 33.58 0.85
CA GLY A 816 -33.31 33.89 -0.34
C GLY A 816 -32.60 35.25 -0.28
N GLY A 817 -32.50 35.84 0.90
CA GLY A 817 -31.82 37.11 1.15
C GLY A 817 -30.45 36.96 1.80
N GLU A 818 -29.79 38.10 1.99
CA GLU A 818 -28.47 38.19 2.60
C GLU A 818 -28.49 39.17 3.79
N LEU A 819 -27.86 38.78 4.90
CA LEU A 819 -27.66 39.63 6.07
C LEU A 819 -26.17 39.90 6.24
N THR A 820 -25.79 41.19 6.26
CA THR A 820 -24.40 41.67 6.39
C THR A 820 -24.27 42.61 7.58
N ALA A 821 -23.07 42.68 8.16
CA ALA A 821 -22.76 43.60 9.26
C ALA A 821 -21.53 44.43 8.91
N ARG A 822 -21.54 45.70 9.30
CA ARG A 822 -20.41 46.62 9.10
C ARG A 822 -20.41 47.72 10.14
N ASN A 823 -19.26 48.31 10.41
CA ASN A 823 -19.19 49.57 11.14
C ASN A 823 -19.61 50.73 10.24
N HIS A 824 -20.37 51.67 10.78
CA HIS A 824 -20.77 52.85 10.04
C HIS A 824 -19.91 54.08 10.42
N PRO A 825 -19.70 55.04 9.50
CA PRO A 825 -18.75 56.15 9.72
C PRO A 825 -19.09 57.08 10.91
N GLY A 826 -20.34 57.08 11.37
CA GLY A 826 -20.81 57.86 12.52
C GLY A 826 -20.50 57.23 13.88
N GLY A 827 -19.94 56.01 13.90
CA GLY A 827 -19.64 55.23 15.11
C GLY A 827 -20.79 54.29 15.50
N GLY A 828 -20.51 53.00 15.71
CA GLY A 828 -21.51 51.95 15.95
C GLY A 828 -21.69 50.99 14.79
N ALA A 829 -22.48 49.94 14.98
CA ALA A 829 -22.67 48.88 14.00
C ALA A 829 -23.92 49.10 13.12
N SER A 830 -23.90 48.50 11.93
CA SER A 830 -24.95 48.55 10.93
C SER A 830 -25.21 47.16 10.40
N PHE A 831 -26.39 46.63 10.67
CA PHE A 831 -26.86 45.33 10.19
C PHE A 831 -27.83 45.54 9.03
N ARG A 832 -27.52 44.95 7.88
CA ARG A 832 -28.26 45.16 6.63
C ARG A 832 -28.78 43.84 6.09
N LEU A 833 -30.10 43.75 5.97
CA LEU A 833 -30.83 42.67 5.32
C LEU A 833 -31.18 43.09 3.89
N ARG A 834 -30.79 42.27 2.90
CA ARG A 834 -31.09 42.45 1.48
C ARG A 834 -32.02 41.32 1.01
N LEU A 835 -33.22 41.67 0.54
CA LEU A 835 -34.23 40.73 0.03
C LEU A 835 -34.48 41.01 -1.44
N ALA A 836 -34.62 39.97 -2.27
CA ALA A 836 -34.97 40.15 -3.68
C ALA A 836 -36.38 40.71 -3.82
N ARG A 837 -36.54 41.74 -4.66
CA ARG A 837 -37.87 42.28 -4.96
C ARG A 837 -38.66 41.25 -5.74
N THR A 838 -39.89 41.02 -5.30
CA THR A 838 -40.86 40.20 -6.00
C THR A 838 -42.05 41.10 -6.29
N THR A 839 -42.58 41.02 -7.51
CA THR A 839 -43.70 41.88 -7.91
C THR A 839 -44.97 41.38 -7.25
N PRO A 840 -45.67 42.19 -6.43
CA PRO A 840 -46.94 41.78 -5.83
C PRO A 840 -47.96 41.47 -6.93
N PRO A 841 -48.86 40.50 -6.71
CA PRO A 841 -49.97 40.26 -7.64
C PRO A 841 -50.79 41.55 -7.78
N PRO A 842 -51.26 41.90 -8.99
CA PRO A 842 -52.04 43.11 -9.20
C PRO A 842 -53.28 43.09 -8.28
N ALA A 843 -53.51 44.19 -7.56
CA ALA A 843 -54.66 44.33 -6.68
C ALA A 843 -55.96 43.96 -7.43
N ALA A 844 -56.80 43.12 -6.81
CA ALA A 844 -58.10 42.79 -7.38
C ALA A 844 -58.91 44.08 -7.58
N PRO A 845 -59.59 44.27 -8.73
CA PRO A 845 -60.38 45.47 -8.97
C PRO A 845 -61.49 45.58 -7.91
N ASP A 846 -61.69 46.80 -7.39
CA ASP A 846 -62.73 47.09 -6.41
C ASP A 846 -64.09 46.51 -6.86
N PRO A 847 -64.86 45.88 -5.96
CA PRO A 847 -66.19 45.41 -6.30
C PRO A 847 -67.06 46.60 -6.73
N PRO A 848 -67.87 46.46 -7.79
CA PRO A 848 -68.67 47.56 -8.31
C PRO A 848 -69.62 48.08 -7.23
N ALA A 849 -69.53 49.38 -6.97
CA ALA A 849 -70.51 50.12 -6.19
C ALA A 849 -71.81 50.22 -6.99
N ASP A 850 -72.74 49.29 -6.77
CA ASP A 850 -74.19 49.50 -6.79
C ASP A 850 -74.91 48.16 -6.66
N LEU A 851 -75.80 48.05 -5.66
CA LEU A 851 -77.09 47.36 -5.70
C LEU A 851 -77.78 47.52 -4.33
N ASN A 852 -78.07 48.77 -3.96
CA ASN A 852 -79.19 49.06 -3.06
C ASN A 852 -80.45 49.25 -3.92
N GLY A 853 -81.24 48.20 -4.05
CA GLY A 853 -82.60 48.24 -4.59
C GLY A 853 -83.49 47.33 -3.72
N PRO A 854 -84.65 47.80 -3.21
CA PRO A 854 -85.45 47.04 -2.26
C PRO A 854 -86.39 46.08 -3.00
N THR A 855 -86.41 44.82 -2.57
CA THR A 855 -87.61 43.97 -2.32
C THR A 855 -87.17 42.64 -1.76
#